data_AF-A0AAD5AJC2-F1
#
_entry.id   AF-A0AAD5AJC2-F1
#
_cell.length_a   1.000
_cell.length_b   1.000
_cell.length_c   1.000
_cell.angle_alpha   90.00
_cell.angle_beta   90.00
_cell.angle_gamma   90.00
#
_symmetry.space_group_name_H-M   'P 1'
#
loop_
_entity.id
_entity.type
_entity.pdbx_description
1 polymer ?
#
loop_
_entity_poly.entity_id
_entity_poly.type
_entity_poly.pdbx_seq_one_letter_code
_entity_poly.pdbx_strand_id
1 'polypeptide(L)'
;MEIQKHRDRRHGVKPEKNAGRSKTEPETKNEGQKSLKREAEGGVAAAFSAAFPEARGFNSLPREPCSLPCSCSSRLQLLTERAVLLTLLVLVRSTALSSMPCNPWQTLAVHIEVCQPPEHLPSSAQRMLGMCRGRRKFLAASLILLFIPALTWLYLSATNFTVKPLPLSPLEPQSSTLALELRVREVEEENRALRKELSQPPRSPTHGNQNGSGRHGNQSHVGREGLRHAEAQRGITLGNSSDCVSQPEVDKCETIHMAIVCAGYNASRDVVTLVKSVLFHRRNPLHFHFITDAIAQQILASLFHTWMVPAVQVDFYDADELKSEVSWIPNKHYSGIYGLMKLVLTKTLPSNLQKVIVLDTDITFATDIAELWAVFHKFKGQQVLGLVENQSDWYLGNLWKNHRPWPALGRGFNTGVILLLLDRLRKLRWEQMWRLTAERELMSMLSTSLADQDIFNAVIKQNPFLVHQLPCFWNVQLSDHTRSEKCYRDVSDLKVIHWNSPKKLRVKNKHVEFFRNLYLTFLEYDGNLLRRELFGCPSETDHNSENLQKTLLELDEDDPCYEFRRERFTVHRTHLYFLHYELQMLEAICKHWEGPISLALYLSDAEAQQFLRYAQGSEVLMSRSNVGYHIVYKEGQFYPVNLLRNVAMKQVNTPYMFLSDIDFLPMYGLYEYLRKSVVQLDMAHTKKALVVPAFETLRYRLSFPKSKAELLSQLDMGTLFTFRYHVWTKGHAPTNFAKWRTATTPYRVQWEADFEPYVMVRRESPEYDRRFVGFGWNKVAHIMELDAQEYEFVVLPNAYMIHMPHAPSFDITKFRSNEQYRVCLKTLKEEFQQNMSRRYGFAALKYMTAENNS
;
A
#
# COMPACT_ATOMS: atom_id res chain seq x y z
N MET A 1 -53.31 -7.89 -10.24
CA MET A 1 -54.33 -8.83 -10.76
C MET A 1 -54.15 -10.13 -9.97
N GLU A 2 -55.23 -10.83 -9.65
CA GLU A 2 -55.26 -11.94 -8.66
C GLU A 2 -54.93 -11.55 -7.20
N ILE A 3 -55.37 -12.29 -6.17
CA ILE A 3 -56.75 -12.53 -5.72
C ILE A 3 -56.73 -12.89 -4.22
N GLN A 4 -57.79 -12.58 -3.47
CA GLN A 4 -57.85 -12.76 -2.00
C GLN A 4 -57.94 -14.23 -1.53
N LYS A 5 -57.60 -14.47 -0.25
CA LYS A 5 -58.41 -15.36 0.62
C LYS A 5 -58.33 -15.01 2.11
N HIS A 6 -59.48 -15.09 2.79
CA HIS A 6 -59.67 -14.79 4.21
C HIS A 6 -59.25 -15.94 5.14
N ARG A 7 -58.97 -15.63 6.41
CA ARG A 7 -59.79 -16.17 7.53
C ARG A 7 -59.67 -15.41 8.86
N ASP A 8 -60.81 -15.02 9.41
CA ASP A 8 -60.98 -14.54 10.79
C ASP A 8 -60.94 -15.67 11.84
N ARG A 9 -60.64 -15.30 13.09
CA ARG A 9 -61.28 -15.86 14.31
C ARG A 9 -61.24 -14.84 15.46
N ARG A 10 -62.35 -14.69 16.19
CA ARG A 10 -62.55 -13.72 17.30
C ARG A 10 -62.58 -14.40 18.68
N HIS A 11 -62.16 -13.68 19.74
CA HIS A 11 -62.61 -13.70 21.15
C HIS A 11 -61.93 -12.52 21.92
N GLY A 12 -62.19 -12.18 23.19
CA GLY A 12 -63.08 -12.81 24.18
C GLY A 12 -63.63 -11.91 25.32
N VAL A 13 -63.31 -10.61 25.37
CA VAL A 13 -63.98 -9.56 26.19
C VAL A 13 -63.79 -9.58 27.74
N LYS A 14 -62.99 -8.61 28.23
CA LYS A 14 -63.07 -7.93 29.57
C LYS A 14 -62.90 -8.83 30.84
N PRO A 15 -63.16 -8.36 32.09
CA PRO A 15 -62.17 -7.58 32.87
C PRO A 15 -62.07 -7.97 34.36
N GLU A 16 -61.15 -7.36 35.13
CA GLU A 16 -61.34 -7.25 36.59
C GLU A 16 -60.70 -5.99 37.21
N LYS A 17 -61.12 -5.65 38.43
CA LYS A 17 -60.64 -4.52 39.26
C LYS A 17 -60.30 -5.02 40.65
N ASN A 18 -59.36 -4.36 41.35
CA ASN A 18 -59.63 -3.84 42.69
C ASN A 18 -58.59 -2.80 43.15
N ALA A 19 -58.83 -2.15 44.29
CA ALA A 19 -58.07 -0.99 44.77
C ALA A 19 -57.60 -1.13 46.24
N GLY A 20 -56.56 -0.37 46.60
CA GLY A 20 -56.06 -0.15 47.97
C GLY A 20 -55.83 1.35 48.24
N ARG A 21 -55.88 1.81 49.51
CA ARG A 21 -56.19 3.22 49.83
C ARG A 21 -55.67 3.75 51.18
N SER A 22 -54.72 4.70 51.14
CA SER A 22 -54.45 5.78 52.12
C SER A 22 -53.35 6.71 51.53
N LYS A 23 -53.30 8.04 51.64
CA LYS A 23 -53.36 8.98 52.80
C LYS A 23 -52.23 8.70 53.82
N THR A 24 -51.45 9.67 54.32
CA THR A 24 -51.67 11.13 54.54
C THR A 24 -50.43 12.04 54.29
N GLU A 25 -50.70 13.32 54.06
CA GLU A 25 -49.83 14.52 54.22
C GLU A 25 -50.11 15.21 55.60
N PRO A 26 -49.48 16.34 55.98
CA PRO A 26 -48.11 16.87 55.74
C PRO A 26 -47.46 17.39 57.07
N GLU A 27 -46.26 18.01 57.02
CA GLU A 27 -45.93 19.10 57.97
C GLU A 27 -44.84 20.07 57.44
N THR A 28 -44.75 21.29 58.00
CA THR A 28 -43.94 22.41 57.49
C THR A 28 -43.23 23.24 58.57
N LYS A 29 -41.95 23.57 58.36
CA LYS A 29 -41.19 24.74 58.88
C LYS A 29 -39.87 24.82 58.08
N ASN A 30 -39.35 25.91 57.51
CA ASN A 30 -39.45 27.37 57.65
C ASN A 30 -38.21 28.01 58.30
N GLU A 31 -37.76 29.13 57.70
CA GLU A 31 -36.71 30.09 58.11
C GLU A 31 -35.23 29.64 58.21
N GLY A 32 -34.32 30.57 57.85
CA GLY A 32 -32.87 30.33 57.79
C GLY A 32 -32.04 31.44 57.10
N GLN A 33 -32.49 32.69 57.11
CA GLN A 33 -31.89 33.79 56.34
C GLN A 33 -30.77 34.52 57.13
N LYS A 34 -29.55 34.59 56.59
CA LYS A 34 -28.48 35.52 57.04
C LYS A 34 -27.65 36.04 55.86
N SER A 35 -27.07 37.23 56.03
CA SER A 35 -26.42 38.03 54.99
C SER A 35 -25.17 38.75 55.53
N LEU A 36 -24.41 39.43 54.64
CA LEU A 36 -23.26 40.33 54.91
C LEU A 36 -21.98 39.58 55.34
N LYS A 37 -20.74 40.02 55.04
CA LYS A 37 -20.17 41.23 54.38
C LYS A 37 -18.95 40.79 53.51
N ARG A 38 -18.73 41.38 52.32
CA ARG A 38 -17.69 42.40 52.00
C ARG A 38 -16.28 42.17 52.56
N GLU A 39 -15.33 41.88 51.66
CA GLU A 39 -14.11 42.66 51.32
C GLU A 39 -13.54 42.00 50.03
N ALA A 40 -13.14 42.65 48.93
CA ALA A 40 -12.62 44.00 48.60
C ALA A 40 -11.07 44.08 48.62
N GLU A 41 -10.53 44.79 47.61
CA GLU A 41 -9.10 44.95 47.29
C GLU A 41 -8.39 43.66 46.81
N GLY A 42 -7.50 43.68 45.82
CA GLY A 42 -7.12 44.77 44.91
C GLY A 42 -6.42 44.22 43.67
N GLY A 43 -6.30 45.03 42.62
CA GLY A 43 -5.52 44.68 41.42
C GLY A 43 -4.57 45.80 41.03
N VAL A 44 -3.53 45.48 40.26
CA VAL A 44 -2.74 46.40 39.42
C VAL A 44 -1.87 45.55 38.47
N ALA A 45 -1.48 46.10 37.32
CA ALA A 45 -0.69 45.41 36.30
C ALA A 45 0.64 46.12 36.00
N ALA A 46 1.70 45.34 35.82
CA ALA A 46 2.94 45.64 35.06
C ALA A 46 3.65 44.29 34.84
N ALA A 47 4.18 43.87 33.69
CA ALA A 47 4.85 44.56 32.57
C ALA A 47 6.23 45.11 32.93
N PHE A 48 7.29 44.35 32.63
CA PHE A 48 8.65 44.88 32.42
C PHE A 48 9.45 44.01 31.45
N SER A 49 10.51 44.57 30.87
CA SER A 49 11.40 43.95 29.89
C SER A 49 12.84 44.45 30.09
N ALA A 50 13.78 43.81 29.39
CA ALA A 50 15.16 44.21 29.09
C ALA A 50 16.31 43.94 30.10
N ALA A 51 17.38 43.38 29.49
CA ALA A 51 18.81 43.72 29.65
C ALA A 51 19.73 42.97 30.64
N PHE A 52 21.01 42.92 30.22
CA PHE A 52 22.20 42.27 30.81
C PHE A 52 22.93 43.19 31.82
N PRO A 53 23.95 42.67 32.54
CA PRO A 53 25.34 43.03 32.17
C PRO A 53 26.36 41.86 32.15
N GLU A 54 27.61 42.16 31.75
CA GLU A 54 28.73 41.23 31.52
C GLU A 54 29.50 40.77 32.78
N ALA A 55 30.35 39.74 32.62
CA ALA A 55 31.62 39.60 33.37
C ALA A 55 32.72 38.94 32.49
N ARG A 56 33.97 39.38 32.65
CA ARG A 56 35.21 38.86 32.00
C ARG A 56 35.95 37.96 33.02
N GLY A 57 36.84 37.01 32.72
CA GLY A 57 37.59 36.60 31.51
C GLY A 57 39.10 36.48 31.86
N PHE A 58 39.93 35.61 31.25
CA PHE A 58 41.43 35.70 31.22
C PHE A 58 42.11 34.56 30.40
N ASN A 59 43.06 34.95 29.52
CA ASN A 59 44.36 34.37 29.06
C ASN A 59 44.77 32.87 29.22
N SER A 60 45.73 32.30 28.46
CA SER A 60 46.32 32.60 27.12
C SER A 60 47.44 31.60 26.72
N LEU A 61 47.57 31.28 25.41
CA LEU A 61 48.83 31.02 24.66
C LEU A 61 49.62 29.67 24.86
N PRO A 62 50.56 29.27 23.95
CA PRO A 62 50.59 27.88 23.40
C PRO A 62 52.01 27.23 23.28
N ARG A 63 52.13 26.08 22.54
CA ARG A 63 53.21 25.79 21.53
C ARG A 63 53.07 24.43 20.79
N GLU A 64 53.92 24.25 19.75
CA GLU A 64 53.97 23.18 18.72
C GLU A 64 55.18 22.20 18.95
N PRO A 65 55.73 21.42 17.97
CA PRO A 65 55.18 20.43 16.99
C PRO A 65 55.95 19.06 17.05
N CYS A 66 56.17 18.39 15.89
CA CYS A 66 57.00 17.21 15.56
C CYS A 66 56.30 15.82 15.60
N SER A 67 56.59 14.84 14.72
CA SER A 67 57.36 14.84 13.45
C SER A 67 57.12 13.57 12.59
N LEU A 68 57.28 13.67 11.26
CA LEU A 68 57.53 12.57 10.30
C LEU A 68 58.99 12.04 10.42
N PRO A 69 59.52 11.01 9.68
CA PRO A 69 58.97 10.28 8.51
C PRO A 69 59.18 8.73 8.50
N CYS A 70 58.75 8.04 7.42
CA CYS A 70 59.61 7.18 6.56
C CYS A 70 58.80 6.45 5.45
N SER A 71 59.51 5.92 4.44
CA SER A 71 58.94 5.40 3.19
C SER A 71 59.62 4.11 2.70
N CYS A 72 58.92 3.25 1.96
CA CYS A 72 59.57 2.41 0.93
C CYS A 72 58.61 1.96 -0.20
N SER A 73 59.19 1.58 -1.33
CA SER A 73 58.57 1.14 -2.60
C SER A 73 58.62 -0.42 -2.68
N SER A 74 57.95 -1.20 -3.56
CA SER A 74 57.59 -0.98 -4.98
C SER A 74 56.53 -1.96 -5.54
N ARG A 75 55.79 -1.50 -6.56
CA ARG A 75 55.27 -2.21 -7.77
C ARG A 75 54.75 -3.67 -7.67
N LEU A 76 53.46 -3.87 -7.99
CA LEU A 76 53.04 -4.44 -9.30
C LEU A 76 51.62 -3.96 -9.68
N GLN A 77 50.97 -4.55 -10.70
CA GLN A 77 50.00 -3.86 -11.57
C GLN A 77 48.55 -4.40 -11.59
N LEU A 78 47.62 -3.44 -11.76
CA LEU A 78 46.31 -3.49 -12.46
C LEU A 78 45.15 -4.36 -11.92
N LEU A 79 43.93 -3.85 -12.19
CA LEU A 79 42.59 -4.43 -11.95
C LEU A 79 42.20 -4.56 -10.46
N THR A 80 40.97 -4.27 -10.01
CA THR A 80 39.69 -3.92 -10.66
C THR A 80 38.96 -2.79 -9.92
N GLU A 81 38.20 -1.94 -10.63
CA GLU A 81 37.05 -1.24 -10.03
C GLU A 81 35.86 -2.21 -9.82
N ARG A 82 34.94 -1.86 -8.90
CA ARG A 82 33.72 -2.60 -8.45
C ARG A 82 33.87 -3.59 -7.26
N ALA A 83 34.08 -3.06 -6.04
CA ALA A 83 33.67 -3.74 -4.80
C ALA A 83 33.66 -2.82 -3.55
N VAL A 84 32.70 -1.89 -3.43
CA VAL A 84 32.49 -1.13 -2.17
C VAL A 84 30.99 -1.00 -1.83
N LEU A 85 30.37 -2.10 -1.40
CA LEU A 85 29.14 -2.05 -0.60
C LEU A 85 28.96 -3.33 0.25
N LEU A 86 30.04 -3.82 0.86
CA LEU A 86 30.02 -5.08 1.63
C LEU A 86 30.97 -5.01 2.85
N THR A 87 30.88 -3.93 3.62
CA THR A 87 31.71 -3.72 4.83
C THR A 87 30.96 -2.93 5.91
N LEU A 88 29.88 -3.52 6.46
CA LEU A 88 29.21 -3.01 7.66
C LEU A 88 28.46 -4.12 8.41
N LEU A 89 29.18 -5.21 8.77
CA LEU A 89 28.59 -6.35 9.49
C LEU A 89 29.58 -7.08 10.44
N VAL A 90 30.48 -6.32 11.07
CA VAL A 90 31.35 -6.79 12.18
C VAL A 90 31.42 -5.68 13.23
N LEU A 91 31.60 -6.06 14.51
CA LEU A 91 31.31 -5.29 15.73
C LEU A 91 29.79 -5.16 15.97
N VAL A 92 29.24 -5.51 17.14
CA VAL A 92 29.87 -5.72 18.46
C VAL A 92 29.86 -7.20 18.88
N ARG A 93 31.00 -7.72 19.38
CA ARG A 93 31.02 -8.94 20.20
C ARG A 93 32.17 -8.97 21.22
N SER A 94 31.85 -8.58 22.44
CA SER A 94 32.64 -8.63 23.68
C SER A 94 31.62 -8.62 24.82
N THR A 95 31.71 -9.38 25.92
CA THR A 95 32.69 -10.33 26.50
C THR A 95 31.91 -11.24 27.49
N ALA A 96 32.37 -12.39 28.00
CA ALA A 96 33.49 -13.30 27.71
C ALA A 96 33.29 -14.64 28.46
N LEU A 97 33.94 -15.72 27.97
CA LEU A 97 34.39 -16.93 28.71
C LEU A 97 33.31 -17.78 29.45
N SER A 98 33.48 -19.06 29.77
CA SER A 98 34.67 -19.94 29.91
C SER A 98 34.30 -21.40 29.48
N SER A 99 35.02 -22.09 28.57
CA SER A 99 36.05 -23.13 28.82
C SER A 99 35.61 -24.31 29.73
N MET A 100 35.90 -25.61 29.50
CA MET A 100 36.85 -26.34 28.60
C MET A 100 36.33 -27.81 28.32
N PRO A 101 37.00 -28.67 27.51
CA PRO A 101 36.41 -29.88 26.89
C PRO A 101 36.95 -31.25 27.38
N CYS A 102 36.38 -32.37 26.87
CA CYS A 102 37.14 -33.60 26.49
C CYS A 102 36.33 -34.64 25.67
N ASN A 103 37.05 -35.54 24.96
CA ASN A 103 36.59 -36.73 24.17
C ASN A 103 37.02 -38.04 24.92
N PRO A 104 37.09 -39.30 24.37
CA PRO A 104 36.60 -39.94 23.11
C PRO A 104 35.88 -41.34 23.29
N TRP A 105 35.72 -42.11 22.17
CA TRP A 105 35.33 -43.55 22.01
C TRP A 105 33.80 -43.85 22.05
N GLN A 106 33.16 -44.55 21.09
CA GLN A 106 33.27 -45.96 20.61
C GLN A 106 32.94 -46.99 21.72
N THR A 107 32.16 -48.07 21.52
CA THR A 107 31.61 -48.76 20.31
C THR A 107 30.20 -49.33 20.65
N LEU A 108 29.30 -49.70 19.73
CA LEU A 108 29.28 -50.97 18.97
C LEU A 108 28.20 -50.90 17.85
N ALA A 109 28.33 -51.72 16.80
CA ALA A 109 27.31 -51.95 15.77
C ALA A 109 27.09 -53.47 15.58
N VAL A 110 26.05 -53.88 14.84
CA VAL A 110 26.01 -55.00 13.87
C VAL A 110 24.56 -55.38 13.48
N HIS A 111 24.41 -55.70 12.19
CA HIS A 111 23.41 -56.48 11.41
C HIS A 111 22.31 -57.34 12.08
N ILE A 112 21.29 -57.88 11.37
CA ILE A 112 20.50 -57.55 10.15
C ILE A 112 19.40 -58.66 10.00
N GLU A 113 18.46 -58.57 9.05
CA GLU A 113 17.55 -59.67 8.60
C GLU A 113 16.52 -60.26 9.62
N VAL A 114 15.43 -60.98 9.25
CA VAL A 114 14.49 -60.91 8.09
C VAL A 114 13.17 -61.67 8.40
N CYS A 115 12.38 -62.05 7.38
CA CYS A 115 11.24 -62.99 7.36
C CYS A 115 9.83 -62.52 7.80
N GLN A 116 8.93 -62.46 6.82
CA GLN A 116 7.57 -63.04 6.97
C GLN A 116 7.68 -64.56 6.75
N PRO A 117 6.87 -65.38 7.44
CA PRO A 117 5.87 -66.23 6.73
C PRO A 117 4.63 -66.55 7.62
N PRO A 118 3.74 -67.51 7.26
CA PRO A 118 2.96 -67.67 6.03
C PRO A 118 1.44 -67.68 6.34
N GLU A 119 0.61 -68.12 5.38
CA GLU A 119 -0.84 -68.30 5.55
C GLU A 119 -1.23 -69.67 6.16
N HIS A 120 -2.48 -69.76 6.63
CA HIS A 120 -3.23 -70.97 7.08
C HIS A 120 -2.75 -71.77 8.32
N LEU A 121 -3.55 -71.73 9.41
CA LEU A 121 -3.96 -72.84 10.31
C LEU A 121 -4.98 -72.30 11.39
N PRO A 122 -5.62 -73.10 12.27
CA PRO A 122 -7.09 -73.11 12.35
C PRO A 122 -7.78 -72.32 13.49
N SER A 123 -9.11 -72.38 13.47
CA SER A 123 -10.08 -71.54 14.19
C SER A 123 -10.24 -71.78 15.72
N SER A 124 -9.17 -72.10 16.44
CA SER A 124 -9.19 -72.28 17.91
C SER A 124 -8.39 -71.22 18.69
N ALA A 125 -7.39 -70.59 18.07
CA ALA A 125 -6.49 -69.63 18.75
C ALA A 125 -7.09 -68.21 18.98
N GLN A 126 -8.14 -67.83 18.24
CA GLN A 126 -8.61 -66.43 18.22
C GLN A 126 -9.38 -65.97 19.48
N ARG A 127 -9.89 -66.87 20.33
CA ARG A 127 -10.69 -66.47 21.52
C ARG A 127 -9.84 -66.01 22.72
N MET A 128 -8.59 -66.47 22.87
CA MET A 128 -7.73 -66.08 24.01
C MET A 128 -7.10 -64.68 23.86
N LEU A 129 -6.77 -64.25 22.63
CA LEU A 129 -6.10 -62.97 22.39
C LEU A 129 -7.01 -61.72 22.52
N GLY A 130 -8.34 -61.90 22.52
CA GLY A 130 -9.29 -60.80 22.70
C GLY A 130 -9.30 -60.23 24.12
N MET A 131 -9.34 -61.10 25.14
CA MET A 131 -9.54 -60.70 26.55
C MET A 131 -8.38 -59.85 27.11
N CYS A 132 -7.14 -60.15 26.70
CA CYS A 132 -5.95 -59.40 27.15
C CYS A 132 -5.81 -58.01 26.48
N ARG A 133 -6.41 -57.79 25.30
CA ARG A 133 -6.40 -56.46 24.64
C ARG A 133 -7.41 -55.48 25.25
N GLY A 134 -8.53 -55.96 25.78
CA GLY A 134 -9.53 -55.12 26.46
C GLY A 134 -8.97 -54.44 27.72
N ARG A 135 -8.41 -55.24 28.64
CA ARG A 135 -7.90 -54.74 29.94
C ARG A 135 -6.81 -53.67 29.80
N ARG A 136 -5.87 -53.80 28.84
CA ARG A 136 -4.82 -52.80 28.60
C ARG A 136 -5.38 -51.47 28.07
N LYS A 137 -6.42 -51.49 27.22
CA LYS A 137 -7.06 -50.25 26.75
C LYS A 137 -7.84 -49.53 27.86
N PHE A 138 -8.52 -50.28 28.74
CA PHE A 138 -9.21 -49.71 29.90
C PHE A 138 -8.23 -49.06 30.89
N LEU A 139 -7.14 -49.76 31.25
CA LEU A 139 -6.09 -49.19 32.13
C LEU A 139 -5.47 -47.91 31.57
N ALA A 140 -5.16 -47.87 30.27
CA ALA A 140 -4.65 -46.65 29.63
C ALA A 140 -5.67 -45.50 29.67
N ALA A 141 -6.94 -45.76 29.38
CA ALA A 141 -8.00 -44.75 29.43
C ALA A 141 -8.23 -44.21 30.85
N SER A 142 -8.28 -45.08 31.87
CA SER A 142 -8.42 -44.69 33.27
C SER A 142 -7.21 -43.88 33.78
N LEU A 143 -5.99 -44.23 33.38
CA LEU A 143 -4.80 -43.44 33.71
C LEU A 143 -4.85 -42.05 33.07
N ILE A 144 -5.24 -41.93 31.80
CA ILE A 144 -5.40 -40.64 31.12
C ILE A 144 -6.47 -39.76 31.81
N LEU A 145 -7.62 -40.35 32.17
CA LEU A 145 -8.71 -39.66 32.87
C LEU A 145 -8.38 -39.24 34.31
N LEU A 146 -7.40 -39.87 34.97
CA LEU A 146 -6.93 -39.46 36.30
C LEU A 146 -5.75 -38.47 36.23
N PHE A 147 -4.78 -38.71 35.34
CA PHE A 147 -3.58 -37.86 35.26
C PHE A 147 -3.82 -36.51 34.59
N ILE A 148 -4.71 -36.39 33.60
CA ILE A 148 -4.96 -35.08 32.97
C ILE A 148 -5.58 -34.07 33.96
N PRO A 149 -6.65 -34.40 34.72
CA PRO A 149 -7.17 -33.49 35.75
C PRO A 149 -6.13 -33.21 36.85
N ALA A 150 -5.37 -34.21 37.29
CA ALA A 150 -4.34 -34.03 38.32
C ALA A 150 -3.19 -33.10 37.85
N LEU A 151 -2.69 -33.25 36.62
CA LEU A 151 -1.69 -32.36 36.03
C LEU A 151 -2.25 -30.95 35.77
N THR A 152 -3.50 -30.84 35.35
CA THR A 152 -4.16 -29.54 35.15
C THR A 152 -4.37 -28.82 36.48
N TRP A 153 -4.74 -29.54 37.54
CA TRP A 153 -4.87 -29.00 38.90
C TRP A 153 -3.50 -28.66 39.52
N LEU A 154 -2.45 -29.45 39.27
CA LEU A 154 -1.07 -29.10 39.64
C LEU A 154 -0.58 -27.86 38.91
N TYR A 155 -0.89 -27.71 37.62
CA TYR A 155 -0.56 -26.52 36.84
C TYR A 155 -1.31 -25.27 37.36
N LEU A 156 -2.60 -25.39 37.66
CA LEU A 156 -3.44 -24.30 38.19
C LEU A 156 -3.16 -23.95 39.66
N SER A 157 -2.63 -24.88 40.46
CA SER A 157 -2.22 -24.61 41.86
C SER A 157 -0.77 -24.12 41.96
N ALA A 158 0.14 -24.58 41.09
CA ALA A 158 1.50 -24.04 40.98
C ALA A 158 1.55 -22.64 40.35
N THR A 159 0.49 -22.21 39.64
CA THR A 159 0.38 -20.86 39.07
C THR A 159 -0.21 -19.82 40.04
N ASN A 160 -0.26 -20.12 41.34
CA ASN A 160 -0.56 -19.12 42.38
C ASN A 160 0.65 -18.20 42.70
N PHE A 161 1.39 -17.78 41.66
CA PHE A 161 2.43 -16.77 41.76
C PHE A 161 1.80 -15.37 41.78
N THR A 162 1.58 -14.83 42.98
CA THR A 162 1.38 -13.40 43.16
C THR A 162 2.66 -12.66 42.77
N VAL A 163 2.75 -12.24 41.51
CA VAL A 163 3.82 -11.37 41.03
C VAL A 163 3.66 -10.01 41.72
N LYS A 164 4.36 -9.85 42.86
CA LYS A 164 4.66 -8.51 43.38
C LYS A 164 5.46 -7.78 42.30
N PRO A 165 4.99 -6.65 41.76
CA PRO A 165 5.84 -5.85 40.89
C PRO A 165 7.00 -5.32 41.75
N LEU A 166 8.24 -5.73 41.44
CA LEU A 166 9.38 -4.90 41.81
C LEU A 166 9.23 -3.55 41.08
N PRO A 167 9.65 -2.44 41.70
CA PRO A 167 9.53 -1.13 41.09
C PRO A 167 10.44 -1.04 39.86
N LEU A 168 9.85 -1.18 38.67
CA LEU A 168 10.40 -0.58 37.46
C LEU A 168 10.35 0.93 37.66
N SER A 169 11.50 1.54 37.95
CA SER A 169 11.66 2.99 37.91
C SER A 169 11.14 3.51 36.57
N PRO A 170 10.33 4.58 36.53
CA PRO A 170 9.72 5.04 35.30
C PRO A 170 10.79 5.57 34.35
N LEU A 171 11.11 4.79 33.31
CA LEU A 171 11.81 5.30 32.14
C LEU A 171 10.89 6.30 31.44
N GLU A 172 11.35 7.54 31.34
CA GLU A 172 10.54 8.67 30.87
C GLU A 172 10.12 8.47 29.39
N PRO A 173 8.83 8.58 29.04
CA PRO A 173 8.35 8.36 27.67
C PRO A 173 8.91 9.31 26.60
N GLN A 174 9.65 10.35 27.01
CA GLN A 174 10.22 11.37 26.13
C GLN A 174 11.53 10.91 25.46
N SER A 175 12.29 9.99 26.07
CA SER A 175 13.60 9.59 25.56
C SER A 175 13.52 8.74 24.28
N SER A 176 12.62 7.74 24.24
CA SER A 176 12.48 6.83 23.09
C SER A 176 11.80 7.47 21.89
N THR A 177 10.88 8.41 22.12
CA THR A 177 10.27 9.22 21.05
C THR A 177 11.28 10.18 20.45
N LEU A 178 12.04 10.91 21.28
CA LEU A 178 13.12 11.80 20.80
C LEU A 178 14.21 11.03 20.04
N ALA A 179 14.62 9.84 20.51
CA ALA A 179 15.58 9.00 19.80
C ALA A 179 15.07 8.52 18.44
N LEU A 180 13.76 8.23 18.32
CA LEU A 180 13.14 7.86 17.05
C LEU A 180 13.02 9.07 16.10
N GLU A 181 12.61 10.24 16.60
CA GLU A 181 12.57 11.49 15.82
C GLU A 181 13.95 11.90 15.32
N LEU A 182 14.98 11.81 16.18
CA LEU A 182 16.38 12.05 15.79
C LEU A 182 16.84 11.07 14.71
N ARG A 183 16.53 9.78 14.82
CA ARG A 183 16.95 8.78 13.81
C ARG A 183 16.18 8.92 12.49
N VAL A 184 14.89 9.29 12.53
CA VAL A 184 14.12 9.62 11.32
C VAL A 184 14.71 10.85 10.65
N ARG A 185 15.05 11.89 11.43
CA ARG A 185 15.65 13.12 10.91
C ARG A 185 17.04 12.90 10.31
N GLU A 186 17.88 12.09 10.95
CA GLU A 186 19.17 11.65 10.43
C GLU A 186 19.01 10.98 9.05
N VAL A 187 18.07 10.04 8.93
CA VAL A 187 17.75 9.36 7.66
C VAL A 187 17.13 10.32 6.62
N GLU A 188 16.32 11.31 7.02
CA GLU A 188 15.81 12.35 6.11
C GLU A 188 16.91 13.28 5.62
N GLU A 189 17.91 13.60 6.45
CA GLU A 189 19.05 14.44 6.10
C GLU A 189 20.05 13.65 5.21
N GLU A 190 20.29 12.36 5.47
CA GLU A 190 21.01 11.44 4.55
C GLU A 190 20.31 11.35 3.19
N ASN A 191 19.00 11.12 3.15
CA ASN A 191 18.24 11.08 1.89
C ASN A 191 18.27 12.42 1.14
N ARG A 192 18.33 13.55 1.87
CA ARG A 192 18.45 14.89 1.27
C ARG A 192 19.86 15.15 0.72
N ALA A 193 20.90 14.62 1.36
CA ALA A 193 22.26 14.64 0.85
C ALA A 193 22.39 13.78 -0.42
N LEU A 194 21.91 12.53 -0.39
CA LEU A 194 21.86 11.64 -1.56
C LEU A 194 21.11 12.27 -2.73
N ARG A 195 19.96 12.92 -2.49
CA ARG A 195 19.21 13.65 -3.52
C ARG A 195 20.04 14.80 -4.13
N LYS A 196 20.80 15.56 -3.33
CA LYS A 196 21.71 16.59 -3.85
C LYS A 196 22.87 16.00 -4.66
N GLU A 197 23.47 14.91 -4.20
CA GLU A 197 24.59 14.26 -4.89
C GLU A 197 24.15 13.65 -6.24
N LEU A 198 22.99 12.98 -6.26
CA LEU A 198 22.36 12.43 -7.46
C LEU A 198 21.77 13.48 -8.41
N SER A 199 21.63 14.74 -7.98
CA SER A 199 21.14 15.85 -8.81
C SER A 199 22.22 16.54 -9.65
N GLN A 200 23.51 16.24 -9.42
CA GLN A 200 24.58 16.83 -10.23
C GLN A 200 24.61 16.19 -11.63
N PRO A 201 24.69 16.98 -12.71
CA PRO A 201 24.89 16.44 -14.05
C PRO A 201 26.27 15.75 -14.16
N PRO A 202 26.40 14.70 -14.97
CA PRO A 202 27.65 13.93 -15.07
C PRO A 202 28.80 14.83 -15.55
N ARG A 203 29.87 14.91 -14.74
CA ARG A 203 31.09 15.63 -15.13
C ARG A 203 31.72 14.95 -16.35
N SER A 204 31.64 15.61 -17.50
CA SER A 204 32.33 15.19 -18.72
C SER A 204 33.84 15.06 -18.48
N PRO A 205 34.49 13.94 -18.83
CA PRO A 205 35.92 13.76 -18.61
C PRO A 205 36.72 14.74 -19.49
N THR A 206 37.42 15.68 -18.85
CA THR A 206 38.31 16.62 -19.53
C THR A 206 39.55 15.88 -20.02
N HIS A 207 39.58 15.51 -21.31
CA HIS A 207 40.77 14.99 -21.96
C HIS A 207 41.87 16.07 -22.00
N GLY A 208 42.82 15.97 -21.06
CA GLY A 208 44.04 16.77 -21.09
C GLY A 208 44.95 16.29 -22.23
N ASN A 209 44.93 16.99 -23.36
CA ASN A 209 45.83 16.72 -24.49
C ASN A 209 46.43 18.04 -24.97
N GLN A 210 47.60 18.42 -24.42
CA GLN A 210 48.37 19.57 -24.88
C GLN A 210 49.35 19.12 -25.97
N ASN A 211 49.19 19.64 -27.20
CA ASN A 211 50.28 20.01 -28.13
C ASN A 211 49.72 20.48 -29.49
N GLY A 212 50.46 21.35 -30.19
CA GLY A 212 50.38 21.46 -31.66
C GLY A 212 49.45 22.52 -32.28
N SER A 213 49.82 23.79 -32.17
CA SER A 213 49.67 24.86 -33.19
C SER A 213 48.91 24.59 -34.52
N GLY A 214 47.93 25.43 -34.90
CA GLY A 214 47.40 25.48 -36.28
C GLY A 214 46.29 26.51 -36.56
N ARG A 215 46.61 27.53 -37.37
CA ARG A 215 45.78 28.70 -37.77
C ARG A 215 44.66 28.37 -38.78
N HIS A 216 43.58 29.19 -38.79
CA HIS A 216 42.49 29.28 -39.80
C HIS A 216 41.53 28.06 -39.90
N GLY A 217 40.28 28.16 -40.40
CA GLY A 217 39.46 29.32 -40.79
C GLY A 217 38.24 28.94 -41.67
N ASN A 218 37.18 29.76 -41.65
CA ASN A 218 35.98 29.77 -42.52
C ASN A 218 34.89 28.65 -42.44
N GLN A 219 33.72 29.06 -41.93
CA GLN A 219 32.40 29.09 -42.60
C GLN A 219 31.90 27.94 -43.53
N SER A 220 30.82 27.29 -43.06
CA SER A 220 29.48 27.23 -43.70
C SER A 220 29.05 26.15 -44.73
N HIS A 221 27.73 25.88 -44.68
CA HIS A 221 26.80 25.37 -45.70
C HIS A 221 26.83 23.91 -46.26
N VAL A 222 25.77 23.16 -45.88
CA VAL A 222 24.69 22.56 -46.74
C VAL A 222 25.04 21.57 -47.87
N GLY A 223 24.27 20.46 -47.92
CA GLY A 223 24.17 19.49 -49.03
C GLY A 223 24.74 18.12 -48.64
N ARG A 224 24.00 17.02 -48.46
CA ARG A 224 22.80 16.39 -49.08
C ARG A 224 23.13 15.47 -50.28
N GLU A 225 22.81 14.18 -50.07
CA GLU A 225 22.59 13.09 -51.05
C GLU A 225 23.72 12.53 -51.93
N GLY A 226 23.83 11.20 -51.93
CA GLY A 226 24.29 10.37 -53.07
C GLY A 226 25.81 10.22 -53.23
N LEU A 227 26.39 9.03 -53.33
CA LEU A 227 25.94 7.83 -54.03
C LEU A 227 26.47 6.54 -53.37
N ARG A 228 25.95 5.38 -53.79
CA ARG A 228 26.65 4.09 -53.62
C ARG A 228 27.50 3.81 -54.84
N HIS A 229 28.74 3.36 -54.66
CA HIS A 229 29.33 2.34 -55.53
C HIS A 229 30.25 1.45 -54.70
N ALA A 230 30.33 0.18 -55.07
CA ALA A 230 31.15 -0.81 -54.38
C ALA A 230 32.23 -1.33 -55.32
N GLU A 231 33.47 -1.36 -54.85
CA GLU A 231 34.54 -2.17 -55.43
C GLU A 231 35.03 -3.16 -54.39
N ALA A 232 35.25 -4.41 -54.82
CA ALA A 232 35.60 -5.51 -53.93
C ALA A 232 37.08 -5.84 -54.06
N GLN A 233 37.82 -5.79 -52.95
CA GLN A 233 39.22 -6.23 -52.92
C GLN A 233 39.40 -7.32 -51.85
N ARG A 234 39.80 -8.51 -52.32
CA ARG A 234 39.95 -9.71 -51.47
C ARG A 234 41.25 -9.64 -50.66
N GLY A 235 41.15 -9.21 -49.40
CA GLY A 235 42.17 -9.48 -48.39
C GLY A 235 41.94 -10.85 -47.75
N ILE A 236 42.86 -11.81 -47.95
CA ILE A 236 42.86 -13.06 -47.17
C ILE A 236 43.70 -12.84 -45.92
N THR A 237 43.04 -12.77 -44.76
CA THR A 237 43.72 -12.76 -43.46
C THR A 237 43.13 -13.88 -42.59
N LEU A 238 43.90 -14.97 -42.43
CA LEU A 238 43.65 -15.90 -41.32
C LEU A 238 44.00 -15.17 -40.01
N GLY A 239 43.00 -14.97 -39.16
CA GLY A 239 43.18 -14.47 -37.80
C GLY A 239 42.33 -15.30 -36.85
N ASN A 240 42.93 -15.83 -35.78
CA ASN A 240 42.20 -16.53 -34.73
C ASN A 240 41.34 -15.54 -33.95
N SER A 241 40.09 -15.34 -34.39
CA SER A 241 39.02 -14.84 -33.52
C SER A 241 38.56 -16.00 -32.64
N SER A 242 38.61 -15.83 -31.32
CA SER A 242 37.78 -16.62 -30.43
C SER A 242 36.35 -16.13 -30.59
N ASP A 243 35.49 -16.91 -31.26
CA ASP A 243 34.08 -16.57 -31.46
C ASP A 243 33.29 -16.60 -30.14
N CYS A 244 33.45 -15.53 -29.37
CA CYS A 244 32.49 -15.08 -28.39
C CYS A 244 31.23 -14.64 -29.15
N VAL A 245 30.39 -15.61 -29.53
CA VAL A 245 29.14 -15.40 -30.25
C VAL A 245 28.32 -14.34 -29.52
N SER A 246 28.29 -13.13 -30.07
CA SER A 246 27.47 -12.04 -29.57
C SER A 246 26.02 -12.49 -29.59
N GLN A 247 25.40 -12.58 -28.40
CA GLN A 247 23.97 -12.80 -28.35
C GLN A 247 23.28 -11.61 -29.04
N PRO A 248 22.21 -11.84 -29.83
CA PRO A 248 21.52 -10.74 -30.50
C PRO A 248 20.94 -9.80 -29.44
N GLU A 249 21.55 -8.63 -29.32
CA GLU A 249 21.08 -7.58 -28.41
C GLU A 249 19.71 -7.07 -28.90
N VAL A 250 18.83 -6.78 -27.96
CA VAL A 250 17.54 -6.13 -28.25
C VAL A 250 17.85 -4.68 -28.61
N ASP A 251 17.26 -4.15 -29.68
CA ASP A 251 17.42 -2.73 -30.01
C ASP A 251 16.95 -1.89 -28.81
N LYS A 252 17.76 -0.93 -28.39
CA LYS A 252 17.50 -0.06 -27.23
C LYS A 252 16.09 0.54 -27.22
N CYS A 253 15.52 0.84 -28.40
CA CYS A 253 14.18 1.40 -28.53
C CYS A 253 13.12 0.41 -29.05
N GLU A 254 13.42 -0.89 -29.12
CA GLU A 254 12.39 -1.93 -29.28
C GLU A 254 11.56 -2.04 -27.99
N THR A 255 10.25 -1.87 -28.11
CA THR A 255 9.29 -2.02 -27.00
C THR A 255 9.14 -3.48 -26.61
N ILE A 256 9.34 -3.79 -25.32
CA ILE A 256 9.14 -5.13 -24.76
C ILE A 256 7.70 -5.24 -24.26
N HIS A 257 6.93 -6.13 -24.91
CA HIS A 257 5.52 -6.37 -24.58
C HIS A 257 5.37 -7.48 -23.54
N MET A 258 4.64 -7.20 -22.47
CA MET A 258 4.29 -8.15 -21.41
C MET A 258 2.76 -8.31 -21.33
N ALA A 259 2.28 -9.53 -21.09
CA ALA A 259 0.88 -9.82 -20.80
C ALA A 259 0.72 -10.38 -19.39
N ILE A 260 -0.23 -9.85 -18.63
CA ILE A 260 -0.46 -10.23 -17.23
C ILE A 260 -1.97 -10.37 -17.00
N VAL A 261 -2.40 -11.43 -16.31
CA VAL A 261 -3.78 -11.56 -15.84
C VAL A 261 -3.83 -11.09 -14.39
N CYS A 262 -4.61 -10.04 -14.11
CA CYS A 262 -4.64 -9.40 -12.79
C CYS A 262 -6.08 -9.02 -12.43
N ALA A 263 -6.67 -9.66 -11.42
CA ALA A 263 -8.08 -9.45 -11.06
C ALA A 263 -8.25 -9.29 -9.54
N GLY A 264 -9.10 -8.34 -9.15
CA GLY A 264 -9.39 -7.98 -7.77
C GLY A 264 -8.24 -7.32 -6.99
N TYR A 265 -8.55 -6.87 -5.78
CA TYR A 265 -7.68 -6.07 -4.92
C TYR A 265 -6.31 -6.70 -4.63
N ASN A 266 -6.27 -8.02 -4.36
CA ASN A 266 -5.02 -8.69 -3.98
C ASN A 266 -4.03 -8.77 -5.15
N ALA A 267 -4.46 -9.23 -6.33
CA ALA A 267 -3.58 -9.29 -7.50
C ALA A 267 -3.10 -7.89 -7.90
N SER A 268 -3.97 -6.89 -7.81
CA SER A 268 -3.67 -5.48 -8.14
C SER A 268 -2.58 -4.87 -7.25
N ARG A 269 -2.49 -5.31 -5.99
CA ARG A 269 -1.41 -4.94 -5.06
C ARG A 269 -0.16 -5.78 -5.28
N ASP A 270 -0.30 -7.09 -5.39
CA ASP A 270 0.84 -8.01 -5.43
C ASP A 270 1.66 -7.83 -6.72
N VAL A 271 1.00 -7.52 -7.85
CA VAL A 271 1.64 -7.22 -9.15
C VAL A 271 2.52 -5.95 -9.13
N VAL A 272 2.34 -5.05 -8.16
CA VAL A 272 3.20 -3.86 -8.02
C VAL A 272 4.65 -4.27 -7.76
N THR A 273 4.89 -5.37 -7.03
CA THR A 273 6.24 -5.88 -6.76
C THR A 273 6.90 -6.42 -8.03
N LEU A 274 6.14 -7.15 -8.86
CA LEU A 274 6.57 -7.59 -10.18
C LEU A 274 6.96 -6.37 -11.04
N VAL A 275 6.04 -5.41 -11.18
CA VAL A 275 6.24 -4.20 -12.00
C VAL A 275 7.48 -3.44 -11.53
N LYS A 276 7.64 -3.19 -10.22
CA LYS A 276 8.87 -2.56 -9.68
C LYS A 276 10.14 -3.33 -10.04
N SER A 277 10.16 -4.66 -9.89
CA SER A 277 11.35 -5.47 -10.20
C SER A 277 11.75 -5.40 -11.67
N VAL A 278 10.78 -5.39 -12.60
CA VAL A 278 11.04 -5.18 -14.03
C VAL A 278 11.49 -3.74 -14.30
N LEU A 279 10.77 -2.75 -13.75
CA LEU A 279 11.05 -1.31 -13.96
C LEU A 279 12.43 -0.88 -13.45
N PHE A 280 12.95 -1.52 -12.40
CA PHE A 280 14.26 -1.27 -11.82
C PHE A 280 15.41 -1.77 -12.70
N HIS A 281 15.21 -2.88 -13.43
CA HIS A 281 16.23 -3.47 -14.28
C HIS A 281 16.14 -3.06 -15.77
N ARG A 282 15.03 -2.43 -16.20
CA ARG A 282 14.74 -2.12 -17.62
C ARG A 282 15.78 -1.24 -18.31
N ARG A 283 16.08 -1.55 -19.57
CA ARG A 283 16.83 -0.68 -20.50
C ARG A 283 16.07 -0.29 -21.77
N ASN A 284 14.86 -0.80 -21.92
CA ASN A 284 13.99 -0.69 -23.08
C ASN A 284 12.64 -0.07 -22.71
N PRO A 285 11.93 0.57 -23.66
CA PRO A 285 10.52 0.89 -23.52
C PRO A 285 9.70 -0.37 -23.21
N LEU A 286 8.68 -0.24 -22.36
CA LEU A 286 7.84 -1.37 -21.94
C LEU A 286 6.37 -1.10 -22.27
N HIS A 287 5.66 -2.16 -22.67
CA HIS A 287 4.20 -2.12 -22.79
C HIS A 287 3.59 -3.25 -21.97
N PHE A 288 2.74 -2.91 -21.00
CA PHE A 288 2.00 -3.88 -20.17
C PHE A 288 0.57 -4.04 -20.68
N HIS A 289 0.20 -5.24 -21.10
CA HIS A 289 -1.17 -5.61 -21.46
C HIS A 289 -1.81 -6.38 -20.28
N PHE A 290 -2.73 -5.75 -19.55
CA PHE A 290 -3.41 -6.40 -18.43
C PHE A 290 -4.80 -6.92 -18.83
N ILE A 291 -5.04 -8.22 -18.62
CA ILE A 291 -6.41 -8.76 -18.56
C ILE A 291 -6.93 -8.54 -17.13
N THR A 292 -7.99 -7.75 -16.99
CA THR A 292 -8.48 -7.22 -15.70
C THR A 292 -9.98 -7.38 -15.52
N ASP A 293 -10.42 -7.58 -14.27
CA ASP A 293 -11.78 -7.20 -13.90
C ASP A 293 -11.87 -5.68 -13.64
N ALA A 294 -13.08 -5.13 -13.61
CA ALA A 294 -13.30 -3.69 -13.43
C ALA A 294 -12.63 -3.12 -12.16
N ILE A 295 -12.47 -3.95 -11.10
CA ILE A 295 -11.77 -3.59 -9.87
C ILE A 295 -10.27 -3.39 -10.15
N ALA A 296 -9.61 -4.38 -10.75
CA ALA A 296 -8.20 -4.28 -11.07
C ALA A 296 -7.92 -3.18 -12.11
N GLN A 297 -8.81 -2.99 -13.09
CA GLN A 297 -8.71 -1.91 -14.07
C GLN A 297 -8.74 -0.53 -13.39
N GLN A 298 -9.71 -0.26 -12.51
CA GLN A 298 -9.82 1.01 -11.79
C GLN A 298 -8.58 1.29 -10.92
N ILE A 299 -8.05 0.27 -10.25
CA ILE A 299 -6.87 0.37 -9.39
C ILE A 299 -5.61 0.63 -10.23
N LEU A 300 -5.35 -0.20 -11.23
CA LEU A 300 -4.13 -0.15 -12.03
C LEU A 300 -4.10 1.05 -12.97
N ALA A 301 -5.23 1.45 -13.57
CA ALA A 301 -5.29 2.66 -14.38
C ALA A 301 -4.97 3.91 -13.53
N SER A 302 -5.58 4.03 -12.33
CA SER A 302 -5.24 5.10 -11.39
C SER A 302 -3.77 5.04 -10.97
N LEU A 303 -3.25 3.84 -10.69
CA LEU A 303 -1.87 3.65 -10.26
C LEU A 303 -0.90 4.09 -11.36
N PHE A 304 -0.96 3.51 -12.56
CA PHE A 304 -0.02 3.82 -13.65
C PHE A 304 -0.12 5.27 -14.13
N HIS A 305 -1.34 5.81 -14.31
CA HIS A 305 -1.53 7.21 -14.69
C HIS A 305 -0.91 8.17 -13.66
N THR A 306 -1.11 7.92 -12.36
CA THR A 306 -0.46 8.74 -11.31
C THR A 306 1.00 8.37 -11.07
N TRP A 307 1.49 7.21 -11.54
CA TRP A 307 2.90 6.83 -11.45
C TRP A 307 3.74 7.58 -12.47
N MET A 308 3.22 7.87 -13.68
CA MET A 308 3.91 8.65 -14.73
C MET A 308 5.34 8.15 -15.02
N VAL A 309 5.49 6.85 -15.28
CA VAL A 309 6.81 6.23 -15.53
C VAL A 309 7.22 6.43 -17.00
N PRO A 310 8.36 7.08 -17.31
CA PRO A 310 8.77 7.31 -18.70
C PRO A 310 9.00 6.02 -19.48
N ALA A 311 8.60 6.06 -20.75
CA ALA A 311 8.64 4.94 -21.71
C ALA A 311 7.91 3.67 -21.23
N VAL A 312 6.77 3.84 -20.55
CA VAL A 312 5.88 2.74 -20.15
C VAL A 312 4.46 3.00 -20.68
N GLN A 313 3.97 2.10 -21.52
CA GLN A 313 2.57 2.06 -21.98
C GLN A 313 1.79 0.97 -21.24
N VAL A 314 0.47 1.16 -21.10
CA VAL A 314 -0.41 0.21 -20.40
C VAL A 314 -1.78 0.13 -21.09
N ASP A 315 -2.11 -1.06 -21.58
CA ASP A 315 -3.44 -1.41 -22.11
C ASP A 315 -4.22 -2.27 -21.09
N PHE A 316 -5.54 -2.13 -21.08
CA PHE A 316 -6.46 -2.93 -20.29
C PHE A 316 -7.48 -3.67 -21.18
N TYR A 317 -7.73 -4.94 -20.84
CA TYR A 317 -8.63 -5.84 -21.56
C TYR A 317 -9.61 -6.47 -20.57
N ASP A 318 -10.92 -6.34 -20.79
CA ASP A 318 -11.93 -6.77 -19.82
C ASP A 318 -12.03 -8.32 -19.75
N ALA A 319 -11.81 -8.86 -18.55
CA ALA A 319 -11.92 -10.29 -18.26
C ALA A 319 -13.36 -10.81 -18.33
N ASP A 320 -14.38 -9.96 -18.16
CA ASP A 320 -15.79 -10.35 -18.26
C ASP A 320 -16.26 -10.51 -19.72
N GLU A 321 -15.71 -9.74 -20.67
CA GLU A 321 -15.92 -9.98 -22.11
C GLU A 321 -15.34 -11.33 -22.56
N LEU A 322 -14.17 -11.70 -22.01
CA LEU A 322 -13.45 -12.94 -22.31
C LEU A 322 -14.01 -14.17 -21.58
N LYS A 323 -14.90 -13.98 -20.60
CA LYS A 323 -15.40 -15.00 -19.67
C LYS A 323 -16.00 -16.23 -20.38
N SER A 324 -16.81 -15.98 -21.41
CA SER A 324 -17.51 -17.00 -22.19
C SER A 324 -16.57 -17.95 -22.94
N GLU A 325 -15.35 -17.52 -23.23
CA GLU A 325 -14.35 -18.31 -23.96
C GLU A 325 -13.84 -19.51 -23.15
N VAL A 326 -13.83 -19.40 -21.81
CA VAL A 326 -13.20 -20.36 -20.89
C VAL A 326 -14.10 -20.85 -19.76
N SER A 327 -15.25 -20.21 -19.50
CA SER A 327 -16.16 -20.55 -18.39
C SER A 327 -16.76 -21.96 -18.45
N TRP A 328 -16.71 -22.61 -19.62
CA TRP A 328 -17.16 -23.98 -19.84
C TRP A 328 -16.18 -25.04 -19.31
N ILE A 329 -14.95 -24.65 -18.97
CA ILE A 329 -13.89 -25.54 -18.47
C ILE A 329 -14.05 -25.71 -16.95
N PRO A 330 -14.38 -26.90 -16.42
CA PRO A 330 -14.46 -27.12 -14.98
C PRO A 330 -13.06 -26.99 -14.36
N ASN A 331 -12.88 -26.09 -13.39
CA ASN A 331 -11.57 -25.76 -12.81
C ASN A 331 -11.59 -25.79 -11.27
N LYS A 332 -10.52 -26.31 -10.67
CA LYS A 332 -10.30 -26.35 -9.21
C LYS A 332 -9.18 -25.42 -8.72
N HIS A 333 -8.52 -24.67 -9.62
CA HIS A 333 -7.44 -23.77 -9.26
C HIS A 333 -7.93 -22.59 -8.40
N TYR A 334 -7.10 -22.12 -7.46
CA TYR A 334 -7.48 -21.09 -6.48
C TYR A 334 -7.77 -19.71 -7.13
N SER A 335 -7.14 -19.40 -8.27
CA SER A 335 -7.42 -18.18 -9.06
C SER A 335 -8.74 -18.25 -9.85
N GLY A 336 -9.52 -19.33 -9.71
CA GLY A 336 -10.81 -19.51 -10.39
C GLY A 336 -10.68 -19.40 -11.91
N ILE A 337 -11.63 -18.71 -12.53
CA ILE A 337 -11.69 -18.52 -13.99
C ILE A 337 -10.51 -17.70 -14.54
N TYR A 338 -9.96 -16.76 -13.76
CA TYR A 338 -8.83 -15.93 -14.20
C TYR A 338 -7.57 -16.77 -14.49
N GLY A 339 -7.40 -17.90 -13.79
CA GLY A 339 -6.33 -18.86 -14.08
C GLY A 339 -6.40 -19.53 -15.46
N LEU A 340 -7.50 -19.37 -16.21
CA LEU A 340 -7.65 -19.89 -17.58
C LEU A 340 -7.39 -18.81 -18.65
N MET A 341 -7.36 -17.53 -18.30
CA MET A 341 -7.35 -16.42 -19.27
C MET A 341 -6.08 -16.34 -20.15
N LYS A 342 -4.97 -16.96 -19.74
CA LYS A 342 -3.77 -17.06 -20.59
C LYS A 342 -4.02 -17.84 -21.89
N LEU A 343 -5.05 -18.69 -21.94
CA LEU A 343 -5.44 -19.47 -23.13
C LEU A 343 -5.97 -18.59 -24.28
N VAL A 344 -6.58 -17.43 -23.98
CA VAL A 344 -7.24 -16.56 -24.97
C VAL A 344 -6.37 -15.41 -25.48
N LEU A 345 -5.14 -15.25 -24.98
CA LEU A 345 -4.23 -14.14 -25.32
C LEU A 345 -4.01 -13.93 -26.83
N THR A 346 -4.08 -14.99 -27.66
CA THR A 346 -3.97 -14.88 -29.13
C THR A 346 -5.16 -14.17 -29.78
N LYS A 347 -6.33 -14.17 -29.12
CA LYS A 347 -7.58 -13.51 -29.50
C LYS A 347 -7.68 -12.12 -28.86
N THR A 348 -7.29 -12.00 -27.59
CA THR A 348 -7.37 -10.75 -26.81
C THR A 348 -6.36 -9.69 -27.26
N LEU A 349 -5.09 -10.06 -27.45
CA LEU A 349 -4.03 -9.10 -27.73
C LEU A 349 -4.08 -8.59 -29.19
N PRO A 350 -3.55 -7.37 -29.47
CA PRO A 350 -3.65 -6.73 -30.79
C PRO A 350 -3.16 -7.63 -31.94
N SER A 351 -3.88 -7.60 -33.07
CA SER A 351 -3.66 -8.52 -34.20
C SER A 351 -2.31 -8.34 -34.89
N ASN A 352 -1.75 -7.12 -34.83
CA ASN A 352 -0.40 -6.76 -35.29
C ASN A 352 0.72 -7.17 -34.31
N LEU A 353 0.44 -7.39 -33.02
CA LEU A 353 1.44 -7.78 -32.03
C LEU A 353 1.95 -9.20 -32.34
N GLN A 354 3.26 -9.33 -32.58
CA GLN A 354 3.87 -10.58 -33.05
C GLN A 354 4.34 -11.51 -31.93
N LYS A 355 4.86 -10.94 -30.84
CA LYS A 355 5.48 -11.65 -29.71
C LYS A 355 5.15 -10.97 -28.38
N VAL A 356 5.04 -11.74 -27.29
CA VAL A 356 4.76 -11.23 -25.93
C VAL A 356 5.35 -12.17 -24.86
N ILE A 357 5.82 -11.61 -23.74
CA ILE A 357 6.15 -12.39 -22.53
C ILE A 357 4.93 -12.39 -21.61
N VAL A 358 4.42 -13.56 -21.23
CA VAL A 358 3.33 -13.71 -20.27
C VAL A 358 3.90 -13.98 -18.88
N LEU A 359 3.40 -13.27 -17.87
CA LEU A 359 3.89 -13.36 -16.48
C LEU A 359 2.72 -13.55 -15.50
N ASP A 360 2.92 -14.39 -14.48
CA ASP A 360 2.05 -14.41 -13.29
C ASP A 360 2.38 -13.24 -12.34
N THR A 361 1.41 -12.78 -11.55
CA THR A 361 1.55 -11.56 -10.73
C THR A 361 2.52 -11.68 -9.55
N ASP A 362 2.94 -12.90 -9.20
CA ASP A 362 3.83 -13.25 -8.09
C ASP A 362 5.24 -13.65 -8.55
N ILE A 363 5.64 -13.11 -9.71
CA ILE A 363 6.98 -13.16 -10.26
C ILE A 363 7.85 -12.02 -9.68
N THR A 364 9.17 -12.23 -9.60
CA THR A 364 10.16 -11.20 -9.24
C THR A 364 11.38 -11.33 -10.13
N PHE A 365 11.75 -10.26 -10.85
CA PHE A 365 12.95 -10.21 -11.68
C PHE A 365 14.19 -9.84 -10.86
N ALA A 366 15.35 -10.35 -11.28
CA ALA A 366 16.67 -10.01 -10.74
C ALA A 366 17.64 -9.51 -11.84
N THR A 367 17.11 -9.23 -13.03
CA THR A 367 17.85 -9.03 -14.28
C THR A 367 17.01 -8.20 -15.27
N ASP A 368 17.61 -7.71 -16.35
CA ASP A 368 16.88 -7.00 -17.40
C ASP A 368 16.01 -7.96 -18.21
N ILE A 369 14.72 -7.63 -18.38
CA ILE A 369 13.77 -8.42 -19.17
C ILE A 369 14.15 -8.47 -20.67
N ALA A 370 14.98 -7.54 -21.16
CA ALA A 370 15.57 -7.61 -22.50
C ALA A 370 16.35 -8.91 -22.76
N GLU A 371 17.04 -9.46 -21.75
CA GLU A 371 17.74 -10.75 -21.86
C GLU A 371 16.78 -11.93 -22.13
N LEU A 372 15.56 -11.85 -21.59
CA LEU A 372 14.50 -12.85 -21.82
C LEU A 372 13.84 -12.64 -23.19
N TRP A 373 13.58 -11.38 -23.57
CA TRP A 373 13.04 -11.01 -24.88
C TRP A 373 13.94 -11.48 -26.04
N ALA A 374 15.26 -11.39 -25.87
CA ALA A 374 16.25 -11.90 -26.83
C ALA A 374 16.16 -13.42 -27.07
N VAL A 375 15.54 -14.20 -26.16
CA VAL A 375 15.39 -15.66 -26.31
C VAL A 375 14.44 -16.03 -27.47
N PHE A 376 13.55 -15.14 -27.92
CA PHE A 376 12.74 -15.38 -29.13
C PHE A 376 13.61 -15.68 -30.37
N HIS A 377 14.79 -15.09 -30.49
CA HIS A 377 15.73 -15.37 -31.59
C HIS A 377 16.33 -16.79 -31.55
N LYS A 378 16.17 -17.53 -30.45
CA LYS A 378 16.68 -18.89 -30.26
C LYS A 378 15.64 -19.96 -30.63
N PHE A 379 14.40 -19.57 -30.95
CA PHE A 379 13.34 -20.47 -31.40
C PHE A 379 13.64 -20.99 -32.82
N LYS A 380 13.54 -22.30 -33.03
CA LYS A 380 13.88 -22.95 -34.31
C LYS A 380 12.69 -23.75 -34.86
N GLY A 381 12.59 -23.83 -36.19
CA GLY A 381 11.53 -24.56 -36.88
C GLY A 381 10.12 -24.10 -36.45
N GLN A 382 9.31 -25.05 -35.99
CA GLN A 382 7.92 -24.84 -35.57
C GLN A 382 7.75 -24.41 -34.09
N GLN A 383 8.83 -24.06 -33.39
CA GLN A 383 8.73 -23.53 -32.02
C GLN A 383 7.95 -22.21 -32.00
N VAL A 384 7.00 -22.11 -31.05
CA VAL A 384 6.07 -20.98 -30.85
C VAL A 384 5.78 -20.67 -29.39
N LEU A 385 6.08 -21.60 -28.47
CA LEU A 385 6.01 -21.42 -27.02
C LEU A 385 7.43 -21.51 -26.42
N GLY A 386 7.81 -20.61 -25.53
CA GLY A 386 8.99 -20.76 -24.67
C GLY A 386 8.58 -20.93 -23.22
N LEU A 387 8.98 -22.03 -22.59
CA LEU A 387 8.52 -22.44 -21.25
C LEU A 387 9.63 -23.13 -20.44
N VAL A 388 9.61 -22.99 -19.12
CA VAL A 388 10.50 -23.69 -18.18
C VAL A 388 9.85 -25.00 -17.69
N GLU A 389 10.63 -26.08 -17.55
CA GLU A 389 10.14 -27.34 -16.95
C GLU A 389 9.60 -27.08 -15.53
N ASN A 390 8.43 -27.64 -15.19
CA ASN A 390 7.90 -27.60 -13.84
C ASN A 390 8.86 -28.36 -12.89
N GLN A 391 9.31 -27.69 -11.84
CA GLN A 391 10.39 -28.15 -10.95
C GLN A 391 9.91 -29.18 -9.90
N SER A 392 8.64 -29.59 -9.96
CA SER A 392 8.04 -30.62 -9.10
C SER A 392 7.65 -31.87 -9.90
N ASP A 393 7.57 -33.02 -9.26
CA ASP A 393 7.17 -34.27 -9.94
C ASP A 393 5.63 -34.42 -10.12
N TRP A 394 4.89 -33.30 -10.16
CA TRP A 394 3.42 -33.24 -10.29
C TRP A 394 2.90 -34.06 -11.46
N TYR A 395 3.30 -33.72 -12.69
CA TYR A 395 2.83 -34.40 -13.90
C TYR A 395 3.38 -35.83 -14.09
N LEU A 396 4.30 -36.27 -13.22
CA LEU A 396 4.74 -37.67 -13.16
C LEU A 396 3.79 -38.56 -12.33
N GLY A 397 2.79 -37.99 -11.64
CA GLY A 397 1.81 -38.74 -10.84
C GLY A 397 2.33 -39.26 -9.49
N ASN A 398 3.61 -39.06 -9.18
CA ASN A 398 4.29 -39.75 -8.07
C ASN A 398 4.17 -39.03 -6.70
N LEU A 399 3.46 -37.90 -6.60
CA LEU A 399 3.39 -37.10 -5.36
C LEU A 399 2.55 -37.75 -4.24
N TRP A 400 1.46 -38.44 -4.56
CA TRP A 400 0.65 -39.17 -3.58
C TRP A 400 -0.15 -40.32 -4.21
N LYS A 401 -0.58 -41.28 -3.38
CA LYS A 401 -1.43 -42.40 -3.84
C LYS A 401 -2.71 -41.86 -4.47
N ASN A 402 -3.05 -42.38 -5.65
CA ASN A 402 -4.18 -41.95 -6.49
C ASN A 402 -4.05 -40.54 -7.09
N HIS A 403 -2.85 -39.93 -7.16
CA HIS A 403 -2.67 -38.75 -7.99
C HIS A 403 -2.74 -39.12 -9.48
N ARG A 404 -3.79 -38.65 -10.17
CA ARG A 404 -3.89 -38.70 -11.63
C ARG A 404 -3.68 -37.28 -12.18
N PRO A 405 -2.48 -36.94 -12.69
CA PRO A 405 -2.25 -35.64 -13.30
C PRO A 405 -2.89 -35.54 -14.69
N TRP A 406 -3.00 -34.32 -15.20
CA TRP A 406 -3.28 -34.07 -16.61
C TRP A 406 -2.11 -34.54 -17.50
N PRO A 407 -2.31 -34.76 -18.81
CA PRO A 407 -1.23 -35.21 -19.69
C PRO A 407 -0.16 -34.12 -19.84
N ALA A 408 1.10 -34.47 -19.63
CA ALA A 408 2.25 -33.61 -19.96
C ALA A 408 3.39 -34.39 -20.63
N LEU A 409 4.40 -33.66 -21.09
CA LEU A 409 5.71 -34.18 -21.51
C LEU A 409 6.69 -34.10 -20.32
N GLY A 410 7.27 -35.22 -19.89
CA GLY A 410 8.20 -35.23 -18.75
C GLY A 410 7.53 -34.74 -17.46
N ARG A 411 8.17 -33.81 -16.73
CA ARG A 411 7.51 -33.12 -15.59
C ARG A 411 6.49 -32.06 -16.02
N GLY A 412 6.26 -31.86 -17.30
CA GLY A 412 5.51 -30.74 -17.83
C GLY A 412 6.21 -29.40 -17.63
N PHE A 413 5.51 -28.33 -17.97
CA PHE A 413 5.99 -26.96 -17.98
C PHE A 413 5.16 -26.08 -17.03
N ASN A 414 5.76 -25.02 -16.48
CA ASN A 414 5.05 -24.03 -15.65
C ASN A 414 4.69 -22.76 -16.46
N THR A 415 3.45 -22.29 -16.35
CA THR A 415 2.90 -21.16 -17.12
C THR A 415 3.07 -19.78 -16.49
N GLY A 416 3.89 -19.64 -15.44
CA GLY A 416 4.15 -18.32 -14.81
C GLY A 416 5.17 -17.44 -15.54
N VAL A 417 5.92 -18.02 -16.49
CA VAL A 417 6.73 -17.29 -17.46
C VAL A 417 6.58 -18.02 -18.80
N ILE A 418 5.95 -17.36 -19.78
CA ILE A 418 5.71 -17.90 -21.12
C ILE A 418 6.22 -16.92 -22.18
N LEU A 419 6.95 -17.39 -23.18
CA LEU A 419 7.22 -16.63 -24.40
C LEU A 419 6.25 -17.10 -25.49
N LEU A 420 5.39 -16.22 -25.99
CA LEU A 420 4.43 -16.53 -27.05
C LEU A 420 4.80 -15.85 -28.37
N LEU A 421 4.96 -16.63 -29.45
CA LEU A 421 4.95 -16.11 -30.83
C LEU A 421 3.49 -16.04 -31.34
N LEU A 422 2.80 -14.96 -30.99
CA LEU A 422 1.38 -14.74 -31.28
C LEU A 422 1.04 -14.85 -32.77
N ASP A 423 1.89 -14.32 -33.67
CA ASP A 423 1.64 -14.39 -35.12
C ASP A 423 1.59 -15.85 -35.62
N ARG A 424 2.51 -16.69 -35.13
CA ARG A 424 2.58 -18.12 -35.47
C ARG A 424 1.47 -18.91 -34.78
N LEU A 425 1.16 -18.62 -33.52
CA LEU A 425 0.07 -19.25 -32.78
C LEU A 425 -1.30 -18.98 -33.45
N ARG A 426 -1.53 -17.76 -33.93
CA ARG A 426 -2.72 -17.40 -34.73
C ARG A 426 -2.76 -18.21 -36.04
N LYS A 427 -1.64 -18.29 -36.79
CA LYS A 427 -1.53 -19.11 -38.02
C LYS A 427 -1.78 -20.61 -37.78
N LEU A 428 -1.32 -21.14 -36.65
CA LEU A 428 -1.54 -22.52 -36.21
C LEU A 428 -2.94 -22.77 -35.60
N ARG A 429 -3.81 -21.76 -35.55
CA ARG A 429 -5.14 -21.81 -34.91
C ARG A 429 -5.09 -22.31 -33.46
N TRP A 430 -4.19 -21.71 -32.66
CA TRP A 430 -4.00 -22.03 -31.24
C TRP A 430 -5.31 -22.19 -30.45
N GLU A 431 -6.30 -21.31 -30.68
CA GLU A 431 -7.61 -21.41 -30.03
C GLU A 431 -8.33 -22.73 -30.31
N GLN A 432 -8.39 -23.13 -31.58
CA GLN A 432 -8.98 -24.41 -32.00
C GLN A 432 -8.19 -25.60 -31.43
N MET A 433 -6.86 -25.48 -31.39
CA MET A 433 -5.96 -26.52 -30.88
C MET A 433 -6.18 -26.77 -29.38
N TRP A 434 -6.19 -25.72 -28.54
CA TRP A 434 -6.36 -25.92 -27.10
C TRP A 434 -7.80 -26.28 -26.73
N ARG A 435 -8.82 -25.74 -27.41
CA ARG A 435 -10.24 -26.09 -27.18
C ARG A 435 -10.47 -27.58 -27.39
N LEU A 436 -10.10 -28.12 -28.56
CA LEU A 436 -10.24 -29.54 -28.91
C LEU A 436 -9.42 -30.47 -27.99
N THR A 437 -8.29 -29.99 -27.45
CA THR A 437 -7.51 -30.75 -26.47
C THR A 437 -8.21 -30.75 -25.10
N ALA A 438 -8.67 -29.60 -24.61
CA ALA A 438 -9.37 -29.49 -23.33
C ALA A 438 -10.66 -30.33 -23.34
N GLU A 439 -11.51 -30.21 -24.37
CA GLU A 439 -12.71 -31.04 -24.56
C GLU A 439 -12.40 -32.54 -24.47
N ARG A 440 -11.34 -33.00 -25.17
CA ARG A 440 -10.96 -34.41 -25.20
C ARG A 440 -10.51 -34.92 -23.84
N GLU A 441 -9.62 -34.20 -23.17
CA GLU A 441 -9.08 -34.64 -21.88
C GLU A 441 -10.15 -34.57 -20.77
N LEU A 442 -11.05 -33.57 -20.80
CA LEU A 442 -12.17 -33.42 -19.86
C LEU A 442 -13.13 -34.62 -19.85
N MET A 443 -13.23 -35.40 -20.93
CA MET A 443 -13.99 -36.66 -20.95
C MET A 443 -13.44 -37.70 -19.95
N SER A 444 -12.18 -37.58 -19.50
CA SER A 444 -11.55 -38.50 -18.54
C SER A 444 -10.98 -37.81 -17.29
N MET A 445 -10.80 -36.48 -17.35
CA MET A 445 -10.26 -35.63 -16.31
C MET A 445 -11.33 -34.61 -15.90
N LEU A 446 -12.10 -34.92 -14.83
CA LEU A 446 -13.31 -34.18 -14.42
C LEU A 446 -13.15 -32.66 -14.19
N SER A 447 -11.92 -32.13 -14.15
CA SER A 447 -11.59 -30.71 -14.06
C SER A 447 -10.10 -30.46 -14.33
N THR A 448 -9.72 -29.25 -14.73
CA THR A 448 -8.36 -28.75 -14.52
C THR A 448 -8.08 -28.58 -13.02
N SER A 449 -6.83 -28.78 -12.62
CA SER A 449 -6.33 -28.58 -11.26
C SER A 449 -5.38 -27.38 -11.18
N LEU A 450 -4.54 -27.20 -12.20
CA LEU A 450 -3.61 -26.08 -12.38
C LEU A 450 -4.03 -25.19 -13.58
N ALA A 451 -5.34 -25.07 -13.81
CA ALA A 451 -5.97 -24.20 -14.80
C ALA A 451 -5.34 -24.26 -16.21
N ASP A 452 -4.85 -23.14 -16.73
CA ASP A 452 -4.21 -23.04 -18.05
C ASP A 452 -3.04 -24.03 -18.21
N GLN A 453 -2.24 -24.22 -17.15
CA GLN A 453 -1.04 -25.04 -17.16
C GLN A 453 -1.34 -26.49 -17.56
N ASP A 454 -2.46 -27.05 -17.12
CA ASP A 454 -2.88 -28.41 -17.46
C ASP A 454 -3.20 -28.54 -18.96
N ILE A 455 -3.84 -27.52 -19.54
CA ILE A 455 -4.24 -27.50 -20.96
C ILE A 455 -3.03 -27.22 -21.86
N PHE A 456 -2.16 -26.27 -21.52
CA PHE A 456 -0.89 -26.04 -22.20
C PHE A 456 -0.04 -27.33 -22.24
N ASN A 457 0.07 -28.04 -21.12
CA ASN A 457 0.81 -29.29 -21.05
C ASN A 457 0.19 -30.41 -21.91
N ALA A 458 -1.15 -30.52 -21.94
CA ALA A 458 -1.83 -31.50 -22.77
C ALA A 458 -1.62 -31.24 -24.27
N VAL A 459 -1.66 -29.98 -24.70
CA VAL A 459 -1.36 -29.59 -26.09
C VAL A 459 0.11 -29.87 -26.44
N ILE A 460 1.05 -29.52 -25.56
CA ILE A 460 2.49 -29.76 -25.77
C ILE A 460 2.81 -31.26 -25.79
N LYS A 461 2.14 -32.10 -24.99
CA LYS A 461 2.31 -33.57 -25.04
C LYS A 461 1.94 -34.14 -26.41
N GLN A 462 0.92 -33.59 -27.06
CA GLN A 462 0.49 -33.98 -28.40
C GLN A 462 1.38 -33.35 -29.50
N ASN A 463 1.98 -32.18 -29.24
CA ASN A 463 2.73 -31.38 -30.21
C ASN A 463 4.10 -30.91 -29.64
N PRO A 464 5.03 -31.82 -29.30
CA PRO A 464 6.24 -31.47 -28.54
C PRO A 464 7.24 -30.59 -29.30
N PHE A 465 7.10 -30.48 -30.63
CA PHE A 465 7.89 -29.60 -31.49
C PHE A 465 7.53 -28.11 -31.37
N LEU A 466 6.40 -27.76 -30.72
CA LEU A 466 5.97 -26.37 -30.52
C LEU A 466 6.73 -25.65 -29.41
N VAL A 467 7.41 -26.36 -28.50
CA VAL A 467 8.04 -25.77 -27.30
C VAL A 467 9.56 -25.61 -27.44
N HIS A 468 10.04 -24.44 -27.03
CA HIS A 468 11.42 -24.12 -26.74
C HIS A 468 11.62 -24.19 -25.22
N GLN A 469 12.35 -25.20 -24.75
CA GLN A 469 12.60 -25.37 -23.31
C GLN A 469 13.60 -24.31 -22.81
N LEU A 470 13.12 -23.43 -21.93
CA LEU A 470 13.91 -22.39 -21.30
C LEU A 470 14.78 -22.97 -20.15
N PRO A 471 16.02 -22.48 -19.96
CA PRO A 471 16.80 -22.73 -18.75
C PRO A 471 16.05 -22.33 -17.48
N CYS A 472 16.11 -23.16 -16.43
CA CYS A 472 15.16 -23.03 -15.32
C CYS A 472 15.41 -21.86 -14.35
N PHE A 473 16.51 -21.12 -14.50
CA PHE A 473 16.71 -19.82 -13.85
C PHE A 473 15.77 -18.71 -14.36
N TRP A 474 15.13 -18.90 -15.52
CA TRP A 474 14.09 -18.00 -16.05
C TRP A 474 12.72 -18.18 -15.40
N ASN A 475 12.56 -19.14 -14.47
CA ASN A 475 11.34 -19.34 -13.68
C ASN A 475 11.68 -20.25 -12.50
N VAL A 476 12.40 -19.74 -11.50
CA VAL A 476 12.79 -20.48 -10.28
C VAL A 476 11.57 -20.60 -9.38
N GLN A 477 10.96 -21.79 -9.35
CA GLN A 477 9.66 -22.04 -8.73
C GLN A 477 9.82 -22.35 -7.24
N LEU A 478 9.10 -21.66 -6.38
CA LEU A 478 9.21 -21.79 -4.92
C LEU A 478 7.94 -22.40 -4.32
N SER A 479 7.92 -23.73 -4.17
CA SER A 479 6.87 -24.50 -3.49
C SER A 479 7.41 -25.67 -2.67
N ASP A 480 6.56 -26.34 -1.89
CA ASP A 480 6.97 -27.36 -0.89
C ASP A 480 7.63 -28.62 -1.51
N HIS A 481 7.53 -28.80 -2.83
CA HIS A 481 8.03 -29.96 -3.57
C HIS A 481 8.82 -29.59 -4.84
N THR A 482 9.28 -28.34 -4.96
CA THR A 482 10.09 -27.86 -6.10
C THR A 482 11.58 -28.07 -5.87
N ARG A 483 12.27 -28.62 -6.87
CA ARG A 483 13.73 -28.86 -6.91
C ARG A 483 14.52 -27.60 -7.32
N SER A 484 14.13 -26.45 -6.77
CA SER A 484 14.56 -25.11 -7.24
C SER A 484 16.07 -24.90 -7.09
N GLU A 485 16.68 -25.54 -6.10
CA GLU A 485 18.11 -25.51 -5.76
C GLU A 485 19.03 -26.10 -6.84
N LYS A 486 18.45 -26.57 -7.96
CA LYS A 486 19.18 -27.10 -9.13
C LYS A 486 19.24 -26.12 -10.30
N CYS A 487 18.55 -24.97 -10.20
CA CYS A 487 18.46 -23.97 -11.26
C CYS A 487 19.50 -22.85 -11.15
N TYR A 488 20.23 -22.78 -10.04
CA TYR A 488 21.29 -21.82 -9.76
C TYR A 488 22.37 -22.50 -8.90
N ARG A 489 23.62 -22.07 -9.07
CA ARG A 489 24.74 -22.40 -8.16
C ARG A 489 24.98 -21.22 -7.23
N ASP A 490 25.08 -20.04 -7.83
CA ASP A 490 25.36 -18.77 -7.17
C ASP A 490 24.22 -17.76 -7.40
N VAL A 491 24.19 -16.70 -6.60
CA VAL A 491 23.12 -15.67 -6.67
C VAL A 491 23.07 -14.97 -8.03
N SER A 492 24.21 -14.85 -8.72
CA SER A 492 24.33 -14.28 -10.07
C SER A 492 23.63 -15.09 -11.17
N ASP A 493 23.32 -16.36 -10.92
CA ASP A 493 22.60 -17.21 -11.89
C ASP A 493 21.09 -16.93 -11.87
N LEU A 494 20.58 -16.29 -10.82
CA LEU A 494 19.16 -16.02 -10.66
C LEU A 494 18.70 -14.92 -11.61
N LYS A 495 17.71 -15.23 -12.46
CA LYS A 495 17.13 -14.30 -13.42
C LYS A 495 15.69 -13.93 -13.06
N VAL A 496 14.86 -14.93 -12.74
CA VAL A 496 13.45 -14.75 -12.36
C VAL A 496 13.04 -15.75 -11.26
N ILE A 497 12.44 -15.22 -10.19
CA ILE A 497 11.92 -15.96 -9.04
C ILE A 497 10.38 -16.00 -9.13
N HIS A 498 9.76 -17.13 -8.80
CA HIS A 498 8.31 -17.35 -8.90
C HIS A 498 7.74 -17.92 -7.60
N TRP A 499 6.89 -17.15 -6.91
CA TRP A 499 6.30 -17.52 -5.62
C TRP A 499 5.07 -18.43 -5.73
N ASN A 500 5.12 -19.42 -6.64
CA ASN A 500 3.97 -20.21 -7.08
C ASN A 500 3.24 -21.03 -5.98
N SER A 501 3.83 -21.19 -4.79
CA SER A 501 3.12 -21.75 -3.64
C SER A 501 1.97 -20.85 -3.14
N PRO A 502 0.81 -21.41 -2.75
CA PRO A 502 -0.20 -20.68 -1.96
C PRO A 502 0.33 -20.13 -0.63
N LYS A 503 1.48 -20.62 -0.13
CA LYS A 503 2.17 -20.08 1.06
C LYS A 503 2.95 -18.79 0.78
N LYS A 504 3.18 -18.43 -0.49
CA LYS A 504 4.03 -17.31 -0.93
C LYS A 504 5.35 -17.30 -0.13
N LEU A 505 5.69 -16.19 0.52
CA LEU A 505 6.90 -16.03 1.33
C LEU A 505 7.08 -17.10 2.44
N ARG A 506 5.99 -17.73 2.91
CA ARG A 506 6.01 -18.75 3.98
C ARG A 506 6.40 -20.16 3.51
N VAL A 507 6.76 -20.34 2.23
CA VAL A 507 7.35 -21.58 1.70
C VAL A 507 8.64 -21.95 2.46
N LYS A 508 8.99 -23.25 2.50
CA LYS A 508 10.29 -23.72 2.98
C LYS A 508 11.24 -23.93 1.82
N ASN A 509 12.37 -23.24 1.81
CA ASN A 509 13.46 -23.44 0.85
C ASN A 509 14.82 -23.19 1.53
N LYS A 510 15.88 -23.88 1.11
CA LYS A 510 17.25 -23.70 1.63
C LYS A 510 17.72 -22.23 1.58
N HIS A 511 17.31 -21.51 0.53
CA HIS A 511 17.73 -20.12 0.28
C HIS A 511 16.57 -19.12 0.45
N VAL A 512 15.51 -19.50 1.20
CA VAL A 512 14.28 -18.70 1.29
C VAL A 512 14.50 -17.28 1.81
N GLU A 513 15.43 -17.07 2.74
CA GLU A 513 15.69 -15.73 3.28
C GLU A 513 16.32 -14.80 2.23
N PHE A 514 17.16 -15.32 1.32
CA PHE A 514 17.66 -14.53 0.19
C PHE A 514 16.53 -14.11 -0.74
N PHE A 515 15.66 -15.07 -1.13
CA PHE A 515 14.52 -14.77 -1.99
C PHE A 515 13.55 -13.77 -1.33
N ARG A 516 13.26 -13.94 -0.03
CA ARG A 516 12.44 -13.00 0.74
C ARG A 516 13.05 -11.60 0.75
N ASN A 517 14.35 -11.48 1.02
CA ASN A 517 15.02 -10.18 1.06
C ASN A 517 14.97 -9.48 -0.31
N LEU A 518 15.14 -10.21 -1.42
CA LEU A 518 14.97 -9.67 -2.77
C LEU A 518 13.53 -9.21 -3.04
N TYR A 519 12.52 -10.02 -2.69
CA TYR A 519 11.11 -9.64 -2.82
C TYR A 519 10.77 -8.41 -1.96
N LEU A 520 11.18 -8.41 -0.69
CA LEU A 520 10.96 -7.31 0.26
C LEU A 520 11.66 -6.02 -0.20
N THR A 521 12.85 -6.13 -0.80
CA THR A 521 13.55 -4.98 -1.40
C THR A 521 12.66 -4.30 -2.42
N PHE A 522 12.10 -5.01 -3.40
CA PHE A 522 11.20 -4.41 -4.38
C PHE A 522 9.84 -4.01 -3.80
N LEU A 523 9.29 -4.78 -2.86
CA LEU A 523 8.03 -4.49 -2.19
C LEU A 523 8.09 -3.11 -1.50
N GLU A 524 9.17 -2.85 -0.76
CA GLU A 524 9.37 -1.66 0.08
C GLU A 524 10.15 -0.52 -0.64
N TYR A 525 10.70 -0.77 -1.85
CA TYR A 525 11.37 0.23 -2.70
C TYR A 525 10.44 1.41 -3.05
N ASP A 526 10.92 2.65 -2.94
CA ASP A 526 10.16 3.84 -3.35
C ASP A 526 9.92 3.85 -4.87
N GLY A 527 8.68 3.58 -5.27
CA GLY A 527 8.28 3.57 -6.67
C GLY A 527 8.44 4.91 -7.38
N ASN A 528 8.51 6.04 -6.65
CA ASN A 528 8.64 7.37 -7.25
C ASN A 528 10.04 7.55 -7.89
N LEU A 529 11.06 6.83 -7.41
CA LEU A 529 12.41 6.82 -8.01
C LEU A 529 12.42 6.27 -9.46
N LEU A 530 11.43 5.45 -9.83
CA LEU A 530 11.32 4.84 -11.17
C LEU A 530 10.78 5.81 -12.23
N ARG A 531 10.34 7.02 -11.83
CA ARG A 531 9.96 8.13 -12.72
C ARG A 531 11.12 8.77 -13.46
N ARG A 532 12.36 8.50 -13.06
CA ARG A 532 13.53 9.02 -13.77
C ARG A 532 13.55 8.47 -15.20
N GLU A 533 13.74 9.35 -16.19
CA GLU A 533 14.04 8.92 -17.55
C GLU A 533 15.42 8.26 -17.59
N LEU A 534 15.48 7.02 -18.11
CA LEU A 534 16.70 6.21 -18.15
C LEU A 534 17.34 6.15 -19.55
N PHE A 535 16.55 6.39 -20.59
CA PHE A 535 16.96 6.31 -21.99
C PHE A 535 16.07 7.19 -22.86
N GLY A 536 16.68 8.14 -23.57
CA GLY A 536 16.01 8.85 -24.65
C GLY A 536 15.74 7.90 -25.82
N CYS A 537 14.47 7.50 -25.94
CA CYS A 537 13.87 6.82 -27.09
C CYS A 537 12.62 7.61 -27.51
N PRO A 538 12.24 7.63 -28.81
CA PRO A 538 11.00 8.28 -29.22
C PRO A 538 9.79 7.56 -28.62
N SER A 539 9.21 8.15 -27.59
CA SER A 539 7.90 7.76 -27.05
C SER A 539 6.85 8.70 -27.66
N GLU A 540 5.63 8.19 -27.86
CA GLU A 540 4.47 9.07 -27.76
C GLU A 540 4.47 9.63 -26.34
N THR A 541 4.55 10.95 -26.22
CA THR A 541 4.49 11.67 -24.94
C THR A 541 3.04 11.72 -24.49
N ASP A 542 2.75 11.24 -23.28
CA ASP A 542 1.43 11.41 -22.68
C ASP A 542 1.16 12.93 -22.58
N HIS A 543 0.10 13.42 -23.24
CA HIS A 543 -0.32 14.82 -23.17
C HIS A 543 -0.49 15.31 -21.73
N ASN A 544 -0.81 14.45 -20.77
CA ASN A 544 -0.85 14.83 -19.35
C ASN A 544 0.56 15.17 -18.82
N SER A 545 1.57 14.40 -19.23
CA SER A 545 2.98 14.67 -18.90
C SER A 545 3.49 15.93 -19.61
N GLU A 546 3.11 16.16 -20.87
CA GLU A 546 3.49 17.40 -21.59
C GLU A 546 2.87 18.64 -20.94
N ASN A 547 1.57 18.60 -20.63
CA ASN A 547 0.87 19.71 -19.99
C ASN A 547 1.41 19.95 -18.57
N LEU A 548 1.75 18.91 -17.81
CA LEU A 548 2.41 19.04 -16.51
C LEU A 548 3.80 19.67 -16.64
N GLN A 549 4.64 19.17 -17.56
CA GLN A 549 5.98 19.71 -17.82
C GLN A 549 5.90 21.19 -18.19
N LYS A 550 4.99 21.56 -19.08
CA LYS A 550 4.72 22.95 -19.47
C LYS A 550 4.25 23.79 -18.28
N THR A 551 3.28 23.31 -17.49
CA THR A 551 2.76 24.03 -16.32
C THR A 551 3.84 24.25 -15.25
N LEU A 552 4.78 23.32 -15.11
CA LEU A 552 5.93 23.45 -14.20
C LEU A 552 6.99 24.42 -14.75
N LEU A 553 7.21 24.48 -16.07
CA LEU A 553 8.08 25.46 -16.74
C LEU A 553 7.48 26.88 -16.79
N GLU A 554 6.16 27.01 -16.60
CA GLU A 554 5.45 28.28 -16.43
C GLU A 554 5.46 28.79 -14.98
N LEU A 555 6.10 28.08 -14.04
CA LEU A 555 6.35 28.56 -12.68
C LEU A 555 7.60 29.44 -12.63
N ASP A 556 7.45 30.64 -12.08
CA ASP A 556 8.56 31.51 -11.70
C ASP A 556 9.31 30.91 -10.50
N GLU A 557 10.57 30.53 -10.69
CA GLU A 557 11.43 29.96 -9.64
C GLU A 557 11.89 31.02 -8.61
N ASP A 558 11.83 32.30 -8.96
CA ASP A 558 12.09 33.42 -8.04
C ASP A 558 10.84 33.82 -7.23
N ASP A 559 9.66 33.23 -7.51
CA ASP A 559 8.45 33.47 -6.70
C ASP A 559 8.70 33.00 -5.24
N PRO A 560 8.58 33.89 -4.23
CA PRO A 560 8.82 33.54 -2.82
C PRO A 560 7.91 32.43 -2.25
N CYS A 561 6.91 32.00 -3.03
CA CYS A 561 5.93 30.95 -2.74
C CYS A 561 5.98 29.78 -3.76
N TYR A 562 7.01 29.71 -4.61
CA TYR A 562 7.26 28.64 -5.59
C TYR A 562 7.05 27.23 -5.02
N GLU A 563 7.54 26.93 -3.81
CA GLU A 563 7.34 25.62 -3.17
C GLU A 563 5.86 25.27 -2.97
N PHE A 564 4.99 26.22 -2.63
CA PHE A 564 3.53 25.96 -2.58
C PHE A 564 2.94 25.78 -3.99
N ARG A 565 3.38 26.60 -4.96
CA ARG A 565 2.88 26.54 -6.34
C ARG A 565 3.26 25.23 -7.03
N ARG A 566 4.49 24.73 -6.84
CA ARG A 566 4.94 23.44 -7.37
C ARG A 566 4.15 22.29 -6.75
N GLU A 567 3.95 22.29 -5.43
CA GLU A 567 3.28 21.18 -4.73
C GLU A 567 1.76 21.11 -5.00
N ARG A 568 1.14 22.20 -5.48
CA ARG A 568 -0.20 22.17 -6.10
C ARG A 568 -0.24 21.22 -7.31
N PHE A 569 0.84 21.16 -8.08
CA PHE A 569 0.94 20.40 -9.34
C PHE A 569 1.62 19.03 -9.19
N THR A 570 2.31 18.74 -8.08
CA THR A 570 2.84 17.40 -7.75
C THR A 570 1.75 16.32 -7.96
N VAL A 571 2.01 15.39 -8.87
CA VAL A 571 1.12 14.23 -9.09
C VAL A 571 1.62 13.09 -8.22
N HIS A 572 1.02 12.92 -7.04
CA HIS A 572 1.39 11.82 -6.15
C HIS A 572 0.89 10.48 -6.72
N ARG A 573 1.78 9.49 -6.84
CA ARG A 573 1.42 8.10 -7.17
C ARG A 573 0.35 7.62 -6.19
N THR A 574 -0.74 7.06 -6.70
CA THR A 574 -1.95 6.76 -5.92
C THR A 574 -2.50 5.37 -6.22
N HIS A 575 -2.48 4.47 -5.23
CA HIS A 575 -3.07 3.15 -5.28
C HIS A 575 -4.44 3.16 -4.60
N LEU A 576 -5.51 3.10 -5.39
CA LEU A 576 -6.87 2.96 -4.88
C LEU A 576 -7.09 1.55 -4.32
N TYR A 577 -7.95 1.40 -3.32
CA TYR A 577 -8.34 0.13 -2.69
C TYR A 577 -7.15 -0.82 -2.41
N PHE A 578 -6.03 -0.26 -1.94
CA PHE A 578 -4.75 -0.94 -1.68
C PHE A 578 -4.87 -2.08 -0.65
N LEU A 579 -5.80 -1.92 0.29
CA LEU A 579 -6.07 -2.86 1.38
C LEU A 579 -7.54 -2.92 1.71
N HIS A 580 -7.83 -3.85 2.62
CA HIS A 580 -9.07 -3.80 3.34
C HIS A 580 -9.05 -2.95 4.62
N TYR A 581 -7.92 -2.75 5.37
CA TYR A 581 -7.79 -2.01 6.68
C TYR A 581 -6.37 -1.38 6.87
N GLU A 582 -5.82 -0.76 7.97
CA GLU A 582 -6.18 -0.45 9.38
C GLU A 582 -5.35 0.73 9.99
N LEU A 583 -5.93 1.56 10.89
CA LEU A 583 -5.20 2.38 11.89
C LEU A 583 -5.83 2.25 13.30
N GLN A 584 -5.11 2.52 14.41
CA GLN A 584 -5.68 2.39 15.78
C GLN A 584 -6.89 3.31 16.00
N MET A 585 -6.79 4.57 15.56
CA MET A 585 -7.93 5.50 15.60
C MET A 585 -9.05 5.06 14.64
N LEU A 586 -8.71 4.33 13.57
CA LEU A 586 -9.67 3.81 12.60
C LEU A 586 -10.42 2.58 13.11
N GLU A 587 -9.86 1.75 14.00
CA GLU A 587 -10.67 0.79 14.76
C GLU A 587 -11.77 1.53 15.53
N ALA A 588 -11.41 2.60 16.24
CA ALA A 588 -12.33 3.37 17.05
C ALA A 588 -13.38 4.09 16.17
N ILE A 589 -12.99 4.66 15.04
CA ILE A 589 -13.93 5.19 14.03
C ILE A 589 -14.89 4.09 13.57
N CYS A 590 -14.40 2.90 13.17
CA CYS A 590 -15.28 1.81 12.72
C CYS A 590 -16.17 1.22 13.83
N LYS A 591 -15.79 1.35 15.10
CA LYS A 591 -16.63 1.04 16.28
C LYS A 591 -17.72 2.09 16.53
N HIS A 592 -17.52 3.34 16.08
CA HIS A 592 -18.45 4.46 16.26
C HIS A 592 -19.31 4.74 15.01
N TRP A 593 -18.83 4.39 13.82
CA TRP A 593 -19.41 4.68 12.52
C TRP A 593 -19.69 3.40 11.74
N GLU A 594 -20.94 2.96 11.78
CA GLU A 594 -21.41 1.75 11.08
C GLU A 594 -21.46 1.92 9.56
N GLY A 595 -21.61 3.17 9.07
CA GLY A 595 -21.74 3.49 7.65
C GLY A 595 -20.48 3.21 6.81
N PRO A 596 -20.56 3.37 5.49
CA PRO A 596 -19.40 3.28 4.61
C PRO A 596 -18.35 4.36 4.94
N ILE A 597 -17.09 4.07 4.62
CA ILE A 597 -15.96 5.01 4.75
C ILE A 597 -15.10 4.92 3.48
N SER A 598 -14.65 6.06 2.95
CA SER A 598 -13.51 6.11 2.04
C SER A 598 -12.38 6.85 2.76
N LEU A 599 -11.19 6.26 2.80
CA LEU A 599 -10.06 6.76 3.55
C LEU A 599 -8.83 6.87 2.67
N ALA A 600 -8.32 8.09 2.50
CA ALA A 600 -7.02 8.36 1.90
C ALA A 600 -5.93 8.43 2.97
N LEU A 601 -4.77 7.84 2.70
CA LEU A 601 -3.64 7.77 3.61
C LEU A 601 -2.33 8.09 2.89
N TYR A 602 -1.40 8.67 3.63
CA TYR A 602 -0.17 9.25 3.10
C TYR A 602 1.06 8.50 3.62
N LEU A 603 1.49 7.48 2.88
CA LEU A 603 2.46 6.47 3.33
C LEU A 603 3.60 6.30 2.31
N SER A 604 4.79 5.90 2.76
CA SER A 604 5.80 5.29 1.90
C SER A 604 5.40 3.86 1.51
N ASP A 605 6.07 3.26 0.53
CA ASP A 605 5.85 1.84 0.19
C ASP A 605 6.07 0.91 1.40
N ALA A 606 7.11 1.14 2.20
CA ALA A 606 7.39 0.37 3.41
C ALA A 606 6.32 0.55 4.51
N GLU A 607 5.88 1.79 4.75
CA GLU A 607 4.76 2.07 5.68
C GLU A 607 3.46 1.43 5.21
N ALA A 608 3.22 1.40 3.89
CA ALA A 608 2.06 0.71 3.31
C ALA A 608 2.11 -0.81 3.55
N GLN A 609 3.29 -1.43 3.60
CA GLN A 609 3.44 -2.85 4.00
C GLN A 609 3.27 -3.05 5.51
N GLN A 610 3.71 -2.12 6.35
CA GLN A 610 3.43 -2.15 7.78
C GLN A 610 1.92 -2.05 8.04
N PHE A 611 1.25 -1.14 7.33
CA PHE A 611 -0.19 -0.95 7.30
C PHE A 611 -0.94 -2.22 6.83
N LEU A 612 -0.45 -2.94 5.81
CA LEU A 612 -0.94 -4.27 5.39
C LEU A 612 -0.84 -5.33 6.50
N ARG A 613 0.35 -5.46 7.12
CA ARG A 613 0.59 -6.47 8.17
C ARG A 613 -0.26 -6.20 9.41
N TYR A 614 -0.48 -4.93 9.71
CA TYR A 614 -1.34 -4.47 10.79
C TYR A 614 -2.82 -4.78 10.51
N ALA A 615 -3.31 -4.37 9.33
CA ALA A 615 -4.68 -4.60 8.83
C ALA A 615 -5.18 -6.05 8.86
N GLN A 616 -4.29 -7.01 8.70
CA GLN A 616 -4.58 -8.44 8.74
C GLN A 616 -4.54 -9.04 10.16
N GLY A 617 -4.33 -8.21 11.18
CA GLY A 617 -4.31 -8.57 12.59
C GLY A 617 -5.52 -8.07 13.41
N SER A 618 -6.22 -7.01 13.00
CA SER A 618 -7.42 -6.53 13.70
C SER A 618 -8.69 -7.29 13.30
N GLU A 619 -9.28 -7.99 14.27
CA GLU A 619 -10.61 -8.60 14.14
C GLU A 619 -11.70 -7.57 13.85
N VAL A 620 -11.63 -6.41 14.52
CA VAL A 620 -12.60 -5.31 14.42
C VAL A 620 -12.72 -4.88 12.97
N LEU A 621 -11.57 -4.69 12.34
CA LEU A 621 -11.50 -4.15 11.01
C LEU A 621 -11.66 -5.24 9.96
N MET A 622 -11.04 -6.41 10.09
CA MET A 622 -11.32 -7.58 9.24
C MET A 622 -12.81 -7.98 9.19
N SER A 623 -13.61 -7.65 10.21
CA SER A 623 -15.06 -7.91 10.22
C SER A 623 -15.89 -6.96 9.33
N ARG A 624 -15.32 -5.83 8.92
CA ARG A 624 -15.97 -4.82 8.07
C ARG A 624 -15.81 -5.22 6.59
N SER A 625 -16.67 -4.69 5.73
CA SER A 625 -16.57 -4.87 4.26
C SER A 625 -16.82 -3.57 3.46
N ASN A 626 -17.13 -2.48 4.15
CA ASN A 626 -17.62 -1.22 3.57
C ASN A 626 -16.65 -0.05 3.77
N VAL A 627 -15.34 -0.32 3.83
CA VAL A 627 -14.30 0.72 3.91
C VAL A 627 -13.30 0.58 2.76
N GLY A 628 -13.09 1.67 2.02
CA GLY A 628 -12.11 1.77 0.93
C GLY A 628 -10.82 2.46 1.36
N TYR A 629 -9.68 1.88 0.98
CA TYR A 629 -8.34 2.33 1.40
C TYR A 629 -7.51 2.81 0.22
N HIS A 630 -7.19 4.10 0.21
CA HIS A 630 -6.52 4.74 -0.91
C HIS A 630 -5.15 5.24 -0.43
N ILE A 631 -4.06 4.60 -0.86
CA ILE A 631 -2.71 5.06 -0.53
C ILE A 631 -2.27 6.08 -1.57
N VAL A 632 -1.97 7.28 -1.09
CA VAL A 632 -1.24 8.31 -1.83
C VAL A 632 0.19 8.24 -1.32
N TYR A 633 1.15 7.94 -2.20
CA TYR A 633 2.53 7.70 -1.78
C TYR A 633 3.25 9.02 -1.42
N LYS A 634 4.11 8.95 -0.39
CA LYS A 634 4.88 10.11 0.11
C LYS A 634 5.79 10.72 -0.96
N GLU A 635 5.64 12.02 -1.18
CA GLU A 635 6.38 12.81 -2.18
C GLU A 635 6.30 14.32 -1.85
N GLY A 636 7.26 15.14 -2.30
CA GLY A 636 7.23 16.58 -2.06
C GLY A 636 7.56 17.01 -0.61
N GLN A 637 7.42 18.30 -0.31
CA GLN A 637 7.82 18.91 0.97
C GLN A 637 6.69 19.10 2.00
N PHE A 638 5.42 19.09 1.62
CA PHE A 638 4.28 19.38 2.50
C PHE A 638 3.31 18.19 2.57
N TYR A 639 2.52 18.10 3.66
CA TYR A 639 1.42 17.15 3.73
C TYR A 639 0.28 17.54 2.76
N PRO A 640 -0.08 16.71 1.76
CA PRO A 640 -0.99 17.10 0.68
C PRO A 640 -2.47 16.93 1.09
N VAL A 641 -2.86 17.53 2.22
CA VAL A 641 -4.15 17.31 2.90
C VAL A 641 -5.38 17.41 2.00
N ASN A 642 -5.43 18.44 1.13
CA ASN A 642 -6.58 18.64 0.26
C ASN A 642 -6.60 17.65 -0.93
N LEU A 643 -5.46 17.16 -1.39
CA LEU A 643 -5.41 16.05 -2.35
C LEU A 643 -5.92 14.75 -1.70
N LEU A 644 -5.52 14.46 -0.45
CA LEU A 644 -5.98 13.27 0.28
C LEU A 644 -7.51 13.29 0.44
N ARG A 645 -8.08 14.42 0.85
CA ARG A 645 -9.54 14.60 0.95
C ARG A 645 -10.22 14.39 -0.42
N ASN A 646 -9.69 14.96 -1.50
CA ASN A 646 -10.25 14.78 -2.85
C ASN A 646 -10.15 13.34 -3.37
N VAL A 647 -9.06 12.63 -3.05
CA VAL A 647 -8.89 11.20 -3.38
C VAL A 647 -9.98 10.38 -2.68
N ALA A 648 -10.26 10.64 -1.39
CA ALA A 648 -11.36 9.96 -0.69
C ALA A 648 -12.74 10.32 -1.28
N MET A 649 -13.03 11.61 -1.48
CA MET A 649 -14.32 12.10 -2.01
C MET A 649 -14.67 11.47 -3.36
N LYS A 650 -13.70 11.28 -4.26
CA LYS A 650 -13.91 10.65 -5.57
C LYS A 650 -14.39 9.21 -5.47
N GLN A 651 -13.92 8.47 -4.47
CA GLN A 651 -14.21 7.04 -4.27
C GLN A 651 -15.40 6.79 -3.33
N VAL A 652 -16.04 7.83 -2.77
CA VAL A 652 -17.35 7.72 -2.12
C VAL A 652 -18.38 7.22 -3.13
N ASN A 653 -19.19 6.23 -2.77
CA ASN A 653 -20.27 5.70 -3.62
C ASN A 653 -21.69 6.07 -3.13
N THR A 654 -21.82 6.79 -2.02
CA THR A 654 -23.10 7.30 -1.49
C THR A 654 -23.44 8.70 -2.05
N PRO A 655 -24.73 9.08 -2.19
CA PRO A 655 -25.12 10.42 -2.67
C PRO A 655 -24.76 11.57 -1.71
N TYR A 656 -24.45 11.24 -0.45
CA TYR A 656 -24.03 12.17 0.58
C TYR A 656 -22.75 11.66 1.25
N MET A 657 -21.91 12.58 1.72
CA MET A 657 -20.67 12.29 2.43
C MET A 657 -20.54 13.17 3.67
N PHE A 658 -20.08 12.57 4.76
CA PHE A 658 -19.71 13.27 5.99
C PHE A 658 -18.20 13.49 5.98
N LEU A 659 -17.77 14.75 5.97
CA LEU A 659 -16.37 15.14 5.86
C LEU A 659 -15.78 15.26 7.26
N SER A 660 -14.94 14.29 7.63
CA SER A 660 -14.23 14.21 8.92
C SER A 660 -12.75 13.93 8.69
N ASP A 661 -11.90 14.55 9.48
CA ASP A 661 -10.49 14.16 9.60
C ASP A 661 -10.37 12.93 10.54
N ILE A 662 -9.23 12.22 10.48
CA ILE A 662 -9.06 10.89 11.10
C ILE A 662 -8.89 10.92 12.63
N ASP A 663 -8.66 12.10 13.21
CA ASP A 663 -8.45 12.34 14.65
C ASP A 663 -9.77 12.60 15.42
N PHE A 664 -10.92 12.39 14.77
CA PHE A 664 -12.25 12.54 15.36
C PHE A 664 -12.99 11.23 15.55
N LEU A 665 -13.63 11.08 16.71
CA LEU A 665 -14.61 10.03 16.97
C LEU A 665 -16.03 10.62 16.91
N PRO A 666 -16.89 10.17 15.97
CA PRO A 666 -18.29 10.58 15.93
C PRO A 666 -19.08 9.96 17.08
N MET A 667 -20.24 10.53 17.42
CA MET A 667 -21.15 9.88 18.36
C MET A 667 -21.70 8.55 17.81
N TYR A 668 -21.97 7.60 18.71
CA TYR A 668 -22.65 6.35 18.38
C TYR A 668 -24.00 6.63 17.70
N GLY A 669 -24.28 5.93 16.61
CA GLY A 669 -25.51 6.12 15.82
C GLY A 669 -25.55 7.37 14.94
N LEU A 670 -24.46 8.15 14.83
CA LEU A 670 -24.43 9.35 13.97
C LEU A 670 -24.81 9.05 12.52
N TYR A 671 -24.38 7.91 11.97
CA TYR A 671 -24.71 7.49 10.61
C TYR A 671 -26.23 7.37 10.37
N GLU A 672 -26.96 6.67 11.24
CA GLU A 672 -28.42 6.55 11.15
C GLU A 672 -29.14 7.87 11.42
N TYR A 673 -28.60 8.72 12.30
CA TYR A 673 -29.14 10.07 12.54
C TYR A 673 -28.97 11.00 11.33
N LEU A 674 -27.81 10.96 10.67
CA LEU A 674 -27.57 11.67 9.41
C LEU A 674 -28.45 11.13 8.27
N ARG A 675 -28.60 9.80 8.14
CA ARG A 675 -29.48 9.18 7.13
C ARG A 675 -30.95 9.60 7.30
N LYS A 676 -31.41 9.80 8.54
CA LYS A 676 -32.75 10.35 8.84
C LYS A 676 -32.83 11.85 8.54
N SER A 677 -31.77 12.60 8.89
CA SER A 677 -31.66 14.04 8.62
C SER A 677 -31.71 14.38 7.13
N VAL A 678 -31.17 13.51 6.25
CA VAL A 678 -31.29 13.64 4.78
C VAL A 678 -32.74 13.81 4.32
N VAL A 679 -33.64 12.95 4.81
CA VAL A 679 -35.06 12.98 4.44
C VAL A 679 -35.79 14.12 5.16
N GLN A 680 -35.52 14.31 6.46
CA GLN A 680 -36.20 15.31 7.29
C GLN A 680 -35.93 16.77 6.92
N LEU A 681 -34.78 17.07 6.30
CA LEU A 681 -34.36 18.42 5.94
C LEU A 681 -34.45 18.72 4.43
N ASP A 682 -35.03 17.79 3.65
CA ASP A 682 -35.01 17.81 2.19
C ASP A 682 -33.62 18.10 1.61
N MET A 683 -32.66 17.25 1.97
CA MET A 683 -31.33 17.24 1.34
C MET A 683 -31.38 16.79 -0.14
N ALA A 684 -32.55 16.38 -0.65
CA ALA A 684 -32.73 15.86 -2.01
C ALA A 684 -32.98 16.99 -3.03
N HIS A 685 -33.72 18.03 -2.67
CA HIS A 685 -34.01 19.18 -3.54
C HIS A 685 -33.32 20.49 -3.13
N THR A 686 -32.71 20.58 -1.94
CA THR A 686 -32.03 21.81 -1.48
C THR A 686 -30.49 21.70 -1.42
N LYS A 687 -29.79 22.84 -1.45
CA LYS A 687 -28.35 22.96 -1.14
C LYS A 687 -28.18 23.23 0.35
N LYS A 688 -27.81 22.20 1.11
CA LYS A 688 -27.60 22.27 2.56
C LYS A 688 -26.27 21.62 2.93
N ALA A 689 -25.58 22.20 3.90
CA ALA A 689 -24.42 21.63 4.57
C ALA A 689 -24.80 21.38 6.04
N LEU A 690 -24.97 20.11 6.41
CA LEU A 690 -25.41 19.75 7.76
C LEU A 690 -24.20 19.75 8.70
N VAL A 691 -24.11 20.77 9.55
CA VAL A 691 -23.01 20.96 10.49
C VAL A 691 -23.15 19.98 11.66
N VAL A 692 -22.10 19.20 11.90
CA VAL A 692 -21.90 18.36 13.09
C VAL A 692 -20.96 19.11 14.05
N PRO A 693 -21.45 19.57 15.22
CA PRO A 693 -20.60 20.27 16.19
C PRO A 693 -19.46 19.42 16.74
N ALA A 694 -18.28 20.04 16.78
CA ALA A 694 -17.04 19.41 17.24
C ALA A 694 -16.66 19.87 18.65
N PHE A 695 -16.19 18.93 19.44
CA PHE A 695 -15.68 19.10 20.80
C PHE A 695 -14.26 18.53 20.89
N GLU A 696 -13.52 18.84 21.95
CA GLU A 696 -12.18 18.31 22.20
C GLU A 696 -12.03 17.81 23.63
N THR A 697 -11.24 16.74 23.80
CA THR A 697 -10.69 16.35 25.10
C THR A 697 -9.19 16.65 25.12
N LEU A 698 -8.65 17.03 26.27
CA LEU A 698 -7.20 17.09 26.50
C LEU A 698 -6.65 15.78 27.12
N ARG A 699 -7.51 14.77 27.29
CA ARG A 699 -7.18 13.49 27.95
C ARG A 699 -7.10 12.35 26.94
N TYR A 700 -5.95 11.69 26.85
CA TYR A 700 -5.74 10.47 26.05
C TYR A 700 -6.69 9.31 26.39
N ARG A 701 -7.29 9.32 27.59
CA ARG A 701 -8.36 8.39 27.99
C ARG A 701 -9.63 9.20 28.28
N LEU A 702 -10.67 8.93 27.49
CA LEU A 702 -11.99 9.55 27.62
C LEU A 702 -13.04 8.45 27.83
N SER A 703 -13.95 8.63 28.79
CA SER A 703 -15.21 7.89 28.80
C SER A 703 -16.12 8.55 27.77
N PHE A 704 -16.16 8.00 26.55
CA PHE A 704 -16.82 8.68 25.44
C PHE A 704 -18.33 8.80 25.72
N PRO A 705 -18.91 10.02 25.71
CA PRO A 705 -20.29 10.22 26.11
C PRO A 705 -21.26 9.55 25.15
N LYS A 706 -22.22 8.82 25.71
CA LYS A 706 -23.23 8.03 24.99
C LYS A 706 -24.48 8.84 24.63
N SER A 707 -24.58 10.07 25.12
CA SER A 707 -25.69 10.98 24.84
C SER A 707 -25.26 12.45 24.90
N LYS A 708 -26.07 13.33 24.29
CA LYS A 708 -25.94 14.78 24.43
C LYS A 708 -25.93 15.23 25.91
N ALA A 709 -26.79 14.65 26.75
CA ALA A 709 -26.84 15.00 28.18
C ALA A 709 -25.54 14.67 28.92
N GLU A 710 -24.92 13.53 28.59
CA GLU A 710 -23.62 13.15 29.14
C GLU A 710 -22.49 14.07 28.63
N LEU A 711 -22.48 14.42 27.34
CA LEU A 711 -21.52 15.39 26.79
C LEU A 711 -21.68 16.79 27.42
N LEU A 712 -22.91 17.25 27.66
CA LEU A 712 -23.17 18.51 28.37
C LEU A 712 -22.61 18.48 29.80
N SER A 713 -22.82 17.38 30.53
CA SER A 713 -22.21 17.19 31.85
C SER A 713 -20.68 17.17 31.80
N GLN A 714 -20.08 16.52 30.79
CA GLN A 714 -18.62 16.51 30.59
C GLN A 714 -18.06 17.89 30.21
N LEU A 715 -18.81 18.73 29.50
CA LEU A 715 -18.46 20.14 29.26
C LEU A 715 -18.50 20.95 30.57
N ASP A 716 -19.53 20.75 31.40
CA ASP A 716 -19.71 21.50 32.66
C ASP A 716 -18.71 21.10 33.75
N MET A 717 -18.22 19.85 33.70
CA MET A 717 -17.09 19.38 34.51
C MET A 717 -15.71 19.77 33.95
N GLY A 718 -15.64 20.48 32.81
CA GLY A 718 -14.37 20.84 32.15
C GLY A 718 -13.54 19.64 31.70
N THR A 719 -14.17 18.48 31.42
CA THR A 719 -13.50 17.30 30.87
C THR A 719 -13.54 17.26 29.35
N LEU A 720 -14.50 17.96 28.75
CA LEU A 720 -14.56 18.31 27.32
C LEU A 720 -14.59 19.83 27.16
N PHE A 721 -14.24 20.29 25.97
CA PHE A 721 -14.36 21.69 25.54
C PHE A 721 -14.97 21.76 24.14
N THR A 722 -15.46 22.92 23.71
CA THR A 722 -15.78 23.16 22.29
C THR A 722 -14.49 23.19 21.47
N PHE A 723 -14.44 22.53 20.32
CA PHE A 723 -13.19 22.32 19.57
C PHE A 723 -12.47 23.64 19.25
N ARG A 724 -11.16 23.68 19.54
CA ARG A 724 -10.24 24.81 19.39
C ARG A 724 -10.62 26.12 20.09
N TYR A 725 -11.50 26.10 21.10
CA TYR A 725 -12.00 27.33 21.75
C TYR A 725 -10.93 28.34 22.18
N HIS A 726 -9.77 27.82 22.60
CA HIS A 726 -8.65 28.56 23.20
C HIS A 726 -7.58 29.02 22.18
N VAL A 727 -7.70 28.64 20.91
CA VAL A 727 -6.69 28.96 19.85
C VAL A 727 -7.28 29.36 18.49
N TRP A 728 -8.52 28.96 18.18
CA TRP A 728 -9.16 29.22 16.88
C TRP A 728 -10.67 29.37 17.03
N THR A 729 -11.10 30.24 17.96
CA THR A 729 -12.51 30.43 18.33
C THR A 729 -13.40 30.78 17.13
N LYS A 730 -12.90 31.63 16.21
CA LYS A 730 -13.62 32.01 14.98
C LYS A 730 -14.03 30.80 14.13
N GLY A 731 -13.15 29.81 13.98
CA GLY A 731 -13.39 28.63 13.15
C GLY A 731 -14.63 27.84 13.53
N HIS A 732 -15.14 27.99 14.76
CA HIS A 732 -16.33 27.27 15.23
C HIS A 732 -17.39 28.14 15.89
N ALA A 733 -17.14 29.43 16.18
CA ALA A 733 -18.10 30.33 16.82
C ALA A 733 -19.48 30.42 16.10
N PRO A 734 -19.58 30.48 14.76
CA PRO A 734 -20.87 30.54 14.06
C PRO A 734 -21.78 29.31 14.28
N THR A 735 -21.22 28.18 14.74
CA THR A 735 -21.99 27.01 15.21
C THR A 735 -22.96 27.35 16.34
N ASN A 736 -22.69 28.44 17.08
CA ASN A 736 -23.44 28.91 18.25
C ASN A 736 -23.67 27.78 19.28
N PHE A 737 -22.58 27.32 19.90
CA PHE A 737 -22.63 26.25 20.90
C PHE A 737 -23.60 26.55 22.06
N ALA A 738 -23.75 27.81 22.47
CA ALA A 738 -24.72 28.21 23.50
C ALA A 738 -26.16 27.84 23.10
N LYS A 739 -26.57 28.17 21.87
CA LYS A 739 -27.84 27.71 21.28
C LYS A 739 -27.88 26.20 21.10
N TRP A 740 -26.76 25.57 20.69
CA TRP A 740 -26.70 24.12 20.53
C TRP A 740 -27.02 23.36 21.82
N ARG A 741 -26.54 23.81 22.98
CA ARG A 741 -26.77 23.13 24.27
C ARG A 741 -28.25 22.88 24.54
N THR A 742 -29.12 23.85 24.24
CA THR A 742 -30.57 23.77 24.49
C THR A 742 -31.41 23.39 23.26
N ALA A 743 -30.86 23.48 22.04
CA ALA A 743 -31.59 23.16 20.82
C ALA A 743 -32.06 21.70 20.76
N THR A 744 -33.31 21.50 20.37
CA THR A 744 -33.95 20.20 20.09
C THR A 744 -34.22 19.97 18.61
N THR A 745 -34.34 21.04 17.82
CA THR A 745 -34.54 21.03 16.36
C THR A 745 -33.31 21.56 15.60
N PRO A 746 -33.10 21.15 14.32
CA PRO A 746 -32.10 21.74 13.45
C PRO A 746 -32.32 23.24 13.25
N TYR A 747 -31.23 24.00 13.17
CA TYR A 747 -31.30 25.44 12.97
C TYR A 747 -30.24 25.92 11.98
N ARG A 748 -30.64 26.85 11.11
CA ARG A 748 -29.70 27.57 10.25
C ARG A 748 -28.79 28.48 11.07
N VAL A 749 -27.54 28.57 10.65
CA VAL A 749 -26.57 29.61 11.04
C VAL A 749 -26.17 30.39 9.79
N GLN A 750 -25.62 31.58 9.95
CA GLN A 750 -24.97 32.27 8.84
C GLN A 750 -23.50 31.84 8.78
N TRP A 751 -22.92 31.87 7.58
CA TRP A 751 -21.48 31.73 7.42
C TRP A 751 -20.79 33.04 7.83
N GLU A 752 -19.61 32.92 8.43
CA GLU A 752 -18.75 34.05 8.80
C GLU A 752 -17.31 33.74 8.32
N ALA A 753 -16.48 34.78 8.18
CA ALA A 753 -15.08 34.61 7.81
C ALA A 753 -14.34 33.67 8.79
N ASP A 754 -13.38 32.90 8.25
CA ASP A 754 -12.64 31.85 8.96
C ASP A 754 -13.47 30.61 9.40
N PHE A 755 -14.79 30.53 9.14
CA PHE A 755 -15.64 29.43 9.62
C PHE A 755 -15.25 28.06 9.02
N GLU A 756 -15.03 27.06 9.89
CA GLU A 756 -14.36 25.79 9.58
C GLU A 756 -15.11 24.55 10.15
N PRO A 757 -16.44 24.41 10.03
CA PRO A 757 -17.22 23.29 10.57
C PRO A 757 -16.80 21.92 10.01
N TYR A 758 -17.32 20.86 10.62
CA TYR A 758 -17.41 19.53 10.00
C TYR A 758 -18.84 19.35 9.49
N VAL A 759 -18.99 18.89 8.24
CA VAL A 759 -20.26 18.92 7.51
C VAL A 759 -20.56 17.62 6.82
N MET A 760 -21.85 17.27 6.75
CA MET A 760 -22.36 16.36 5.75
C MET A 760 -22.93 17.15 4.56
N VAL A 761 -22.46 16.82 3.36
CA VAL A 761 -22.83 17.46 2.08
C VAL A 761 -23.20 16.39 1.05
N ARG A 762 -23.76 16.82 -0.09
CA ARG A 762 -23.91 15.97 -1.29
C ARG A 762 -22.54 15.58 -1.85
N ARG A 763 -22.45 14.43 -2.54
CA ARG A 763 -21.22 14.00 -3.23
C ARG A 763 -20.77 15.00 -4.30
N GLU A 764 -21.72 15.70 -4.94
CA GLU A 764 -21.49 16.68 -6.00
C GLU A 764 -21.02 18.06 -5.48
N SER A 765 -20.66 18.18 -4.20
CA SER A 765 -20.03 19.39 -3.65
C SER A 765 -18.64 19.64 -4.27
N PRO A 766 -18.13 20.89 -4.29
CA PRO A 766 -16.78 21.20 -4.75
C PRO A 766 -15.70 20.33 -4.10
N GLU A 767 -14.62 20.07 -4.85
CA GLU A 767 -13.36 19.54 -4.33
C GLU A 767 -12.65 20.58 -3.45
N TYR A 768 -11.77 20.13 -2.55
CA TYR A 768 -10.88 21.03 -1.82
C TYR A 768 -9.81 21.61 -2.75
N ASP A 769 -9.53 22.93 -2.65
CA ASP A 769 -8.51 23.58 -3.49
C ASP A 769 -7.11 23.08 -3.12
N ARG A 770 -6.40 22.55 -4.13
CA ARG A 770 -5.05 21.98 -4.01
C ARG A 770 -3.94 23.01 -3.77
N ARG A 771 -4.21 24.32 -3.83
CA ARG A 771 -3.25 25.38 -3.43
C ARG A 771 -2.89 25.31 -1.94
N PHE A 772 -3.79 24.83 -1.10
CA PHE A 772 -3.59 24.78 0.35
C PHE A 772 -3.01 23.41 0.77
N VAL A 773 -1.68 23.36 0.84
CA VAL A 773 -0.89 22.21 1.31
C VAL A 773 -0.29 22.47 2.70
N GLY A 774 -0.14 21.42 3.51
CA GLY A 774 0.28 21.54 4.90
C GLY A 774 -0.80 22.13 5.82
N PHE A 775 -0.43 23.13 6.63
CA PHE A 775 -1.24 23.67 7.71
C PHE A 775 -1.84 25.05 7.41
N GLY A 776 -3.14 25.21 7.68
CA GLY A 776 -3.86 26.47 7.58
C GLY A 776 -4.64 26.62 6.27
N TRP A 777 -5.78 27.33 6.35
CA TRP A 777 -6.75 27.63 5.27
C TRP A 777 -7.32 26.46 4.45
N ASN A 778 -6.80 25.24 4.61
CA ASN A 778 -7.13 24.09 3.76
C ASN A 778 -8.60 23.67 3.78
N LYS A 779 -9.28 23.67 4.93
CA LYS A 779 -10.74 23.41 5.04
C LYS A 779 -11.57 24.69 5.00
N VAL A 780 -11.06 25.82 5.52
CA VAL A 780 -11.71 27.15 5.42
C VAL A 780 -12.06 27.47 3.96
N ALA A 781 -11.13 27.27 3.03
CA ALA A 781 -11.35 27.49 1.59
C ALA A 781 -12.51 26.65 1.02
N HIS A 782 -12.63 25.38 1.44
CA HIS A 782 -13.72 24.50 1.00
C HIS A 782 -15.09 24.96 1.51
N ILE A 783 -15.19 25.29 2.80
CA ILE A 783 -16.42 25.82 3.40
C ILE A 783 -16.81 27.18 2.78
N MET A 784 -15.83 28.02 2.46
CA MET A 784 -16.04 29.30 1.76
C MET A 784 -16.53 29.12 0.32
N GLU A 785 -16.14 28.03 -0.38
CA GLU A 785 -16.75 27.69 -1.67
C GLU A 785 -18.19 27.16 -1.54
N LEU A 786 -18.53 26.46 -0.44
CA LEU A 786 -19.92 26.08 -0.16
C LEU A 786 -20.83 27.32 0.07
N ASP A 787 -20.38 28.33 0.81
CA ASP A 787 -21.16 29.58 1.01
C ASP A 787 -21.33 30.37 -0.30
N ALA A 788 -20.28 30.46 -1.12
CA ALA A 788 -20.35 31.10 -2.44
C ALA A 788 -21.19 30.32 -3.46
N GLN A 789 -21.37 29.01 -3.26
CA GLN A 789 -22.35 28.18 -3.98
C GLN A 789 -23.75 28.20 -3.35
N GLU A 790 -24.03 29.08 -2.38
CA GLU A 790 -25.34 29.24 -1.72
C GLU A 790 -25.82 28.01 -0.91
N TYR A 791 -24.90 27.27 -0.29
CA TYR A 791 -25.29 26.22 0.66
C TYR A 791 -25.81 26.80 1.98
N GLU A 792 -26.98 26.35 2.43
CA GLU A 792 -27.46 26.66 3.78
C GLU A 792 -26.72 25.83 4.84
N PHE A 793 -26.03 26.49 5.77
CA PHE A 793 -25.41 25.83 6.93
C PHE A 793 -26.45 25.56 8.02
N VAL A 794 -26.75 24.28 8.26
CA VAL A 794 -27.77 23.84 9.23
C VAL A 794 -27.12 23.01 10.33
N VAL A 795 -27.11 23.53 11.56
CA VAL A 795 -26.53 22.84 12.72
C VAL A 795 -27.51 21.79 13.24
N LEU A 796 -27.01 20.58 13.43
CA LEU A 796 -27.79 19.46 13.93
C LEU A 796 -27.80 19.43 15.48
N PRO A 797 -28.98 19.41 16.13
CA PRO A 797 -29.11 19.58 17.58
C PRO A 797 -28.61 18.37 18.37
N ASN A 798 -28.67 17.17 17.78
CA ASN A 798 -28.40 15.89 18.44
C ASN A 798 -27.26 15.12 17.75
N ALA A 799 -26.40 15.81 17.00
CA ALA A 799 -25.15 15.26 16.48
C ALA A 799 -23.95 15.87 17.23
N TYR A 800 -22.89 15.09 17.41
CA TYR A 800 -21.57 15.58 17.84
C TYR A 800 -20.44 14.65 17.40
N MET A 801 -19.23 15.19 17.41
CA MET A 801 -17.96 14.47 17.24
C MET A 801 -16.91 15.03 18.22
N ILE A 802 -15.96 14.21 18.64
CA ILE A 802 -14.92 14.58 19.61
C ILE A 802 -13.53 14.37 19.01
N HIS A 803 -12.73 15.44 19.02
CA HIS A 803 -11.31 15.42 18.70
C HIS A 803 -10.52 14.72 19.79
N MET A 804 -9.64 13.81 19.40
CA MET A 804 -8.80 13.03 20.30
C MET A 804 -7.34 13.52 20.27
N PRO A 805 -6.67 13.68 21.44
CA PRO A 805 -5.28 14.13 21.52
C PRO A 805 -4.32 13.33 20.64
N HIS A 806 -3.55 14.06 19.83
CA HIS A 806 -2.48 13.55 18.97
C HIS A 806 -1.27 14.49 19.02
N ALA A 807 -0.12 14.03 18.57
CA ALA A 807 1.08 14.86 18.45
C ALA A 807 0.91 15.96 17.38
N PRO A 808 1.47 17.18 17.57
CA PRO A 808 1.47 18.21 16.54
C PRO A 808 2.17 17.76 15.25
N SER A 809 1.58 18.01 14.09
CA SER A 809 2.20 17.73 12.78
C SER A 809 3.44 18.61 12.52
N PHE A 810 4.37 18.15 11.67
CA PHE A 810 5.50 18.97 11.25
C PHE A 810 5.09 20.28 10.55
N ASP A 811 3.99 20.30 9.81
CA ASP A 811 3.54 21.50 9.09
C ASP A 811 2.96 22.61 10.00
N ILE A 812 2.34 22.30 11.15
CA ILE A 812 1.99 23.35 12.14
C ILE A 812 3.25 23.93 12.81
N THR A 813 4.31 23.13 12.97
CA THR A 813 5.61 23.62 13.44
C THR A 813 6.26 24.55 12.41
N LYS A 814 6.27 24.16 11.12
CA LYS A 814 6.71 25.04 10.01
C LYS A 814 5.91 26.36 9.98
N PHE A 815 4.59 26.32 10.02
CA PHE A 815 3.73 27.52 10.02
C PHE A 815 4.08 28.49 11.17
N ARG A 816 4.44 27.95 12.34
CA ARG A 816 4.85 28.73 13.52
C ARG A 816 6.26 29.31 13.38
N SER A 817 7.23 28.53 12.91
CA SER A 817 8.63 28.97 12.83
C SER A 817 8.98 29.78 11.58
N ASN A 818 8.33 29.52 10.45
CA ASN A 818 8.66 30.12 9.16
C ASN A 818 7.71 31.27 8.81
N GLU A 819 8.26 32.48 8.69
CA GLU A 819 7.52 33.68 8.27
C GLU A 819 7.08 33.64 6.82
N GLN A 820 7.96 33.16 5.92
CA GLN A 820 7.67 33.03 4.49
C GLN A 820 6.46 32.10 4.25
N TYR A 821 6.33 31.03 5.06
CA TYR A 821 5.16 30.16 5.02
C TYR A 821 3.85 30.93 5.28
N ARG A 822 3.85 31.88 6.22
CA ARG A 822 2.68 32.71 6.56
C ARG A 822 2.38 33.77 5.50
N VAL A 823 3.42 34.40 4.93
CA VAL A 823 3.29 35.34 3.79
C VAL A 823 2.67 34.63 2.58
N CYS A 824 3.13 33.41 2.27
CA CYS A 824 2.57 32.61 1.19
C CYS A 824 1.13 32.16 1.46
N LEU A 825 0.81 31.74 2.69
CA LEU A 825 -0.58 31.38 3.02
C LEU A 825 -1.54 32.57 2.88
N LYS A 826 -1.10 33.78 3.23
CA LYS A 826 -1.86 35.03 2.99
C LYS A 826 -2.02 35.30 1.49
N THR A 827 -0.95 35.21 0.71
CA THR A 827 -0.99 35.43 -0.75
C THR A 827 -1.94 34.44 -1.44
N LEU A 828 -1.88 33.16 -1.07
CA LEU A 828 -2.75 32.11 -1.60
C LEU A 828 -4.22 32.25 -1.15
N LYS A 829 -4.48 32.78 0.05
CA LYS A 829 -5.83 33.21 0.48
C LYS A 829 -6.37 34.28 -0.47
N GLU A 830 -5.60 35.32 -0.74
CA GLU A 830 -6.02 36.46 -1.57
C GLU A 830 -6.26 36.02 -3.03
N GLU A 831 -5.37 35.19 -3.60
CA GLU A 831 -5.60 34.55 -4.90
C GLU A 831 -6.83 33.62 -4.91
N PHE A 832 -7.17 32.99 -3.79
CA PHE A 832 -8.37 32.17 -3.66
C PHE A 832 -9.63 33.05 -3.65
N GLN A 833 -9.68 34.08 -2.82
CA GLN A 833 -10.76 35.07 -2.78
C GLN A 833 -11.00 35.74 -4.15
N GLN A 834 -9.93 36.13 -4.87
CA GLN A 834 -10.06 36.71 -6.21
C GLN A 834 -10.63 35.73 -7.24
N ASN A 835 -10.16 34.47 -7.26
CA ASN A 835 -10.68 33.46 -8.20
C ASN A 835 -12.13 33.07 -7.88
N MET A 836 -12.49 33.03 -6.59
CA MET A 836 -13.88 32.89 -6.15
C MET A 836 -14.76 34.05 -6.66
N SER A 837 -14.23 35.28 -6.68
CA SER A 837 -14.97 36.47 -7.12
C SER A 837 -15.26 36.42 -8.62
N ARG A 838 -14.26 35.97 -9.40
CA ARG A 838 -14.38 35.78 -10.86
C ARG A 838 -15.36 34.65 -11.22
N ARG A 839 -15.47 33.61 -10.39
CA ARG A 839 -16.25 32.38 -10.67
C ARG A 839 -17.71 32.45 -10.23
N TYR A 840 -17.99 33.09 -9.10
CA TYR A 840 -19.34 33.16 -8.50
C TYR A 840 -19.91 34.59 -8.46
N GLY A 841 -19.14 35.59 -8.88
CA GLY A 841 -19.51 37.00 -8.86
C GLY A 841 -19.27 37.66 -7.50
N PHE A 842 -19.01 38.96 -7.51
CA PHE A 842 -18.71 39.75 -6.31
C PHE A 842 -19.82 39.67 -5.25
N ALA A 843 -21.09 39.59 -5.66
CA ALA A 843 -22.24 39.50 -4.76
C ALA A 843 -22.32 38.17 -3.97
N ALA A 844 -21.77 37.08 -4.49
CA ALA A 844 -21.65 35.82 -3.72
C ALA A 844 -20.60 35.95 -2.61
N LEU A 845 -19.67 36.90 -2.71
CA LEU A 845 -18.54 37.08 -1.82
C LEU A 845 -18.80 38.14 -0.76
N LYS A 846 -19.63 37.77 0.22
CA LYS A 846 -20.09 38.60 1.36
C LYS A 846 -18.97 39.21 2.23
N TYR A 847 -17.71 38.89 1.94
CA TYR A 847 -16.49 39.25 2.68
C TYR A 847 -15.58 40.25 1.95
N MET A 848 -15.67 40.40 0.62
CA MET A 848 -14.80 41.30 -0.16
C MET A 848 -14.95 42.79 0.21
N THR A 849 -16.08 43.16 0.81
CA THR A 849 -16.39 44.52 1.27
C THR A 849 -15.82 44.87 2.65
N ALA A 850 -15.23 43.91 3.37
CA ALA A 850 -14.68 44.12 4.71
C ALA A 850 -13.19 44.54 4.67
N GLU A 851 -12.35 43.78 3.98
CA GLU A 851 -10.89 43.97 4.01
C GLU A 851 -10.41 45.22 3.22
N ASN A 852 -11.26 45.80 2.35
CA ASN A 852 -10.98 47.06 1.64
C ASN A 852 -11.31 48.34 2.44
N ASN A 853 -11.77 48.22 3.69
CA ASN A 853 -12.11 49.35 4.58
C ASN A 853 -11.31 49.30 5.90
N SER A 854 -10.06 48.82 5.87
CA SER A 854 -9.17 48.62 7.03
C SER A 854 -7.78 49.20 6.78
#